data_AF-K1WV90-F1
#
_entry.id   AF-K1WV90-F1
#
_cell.length_a   1.000
_cell.length_b   1.000
_cell.length_c   1.000
_cell.angle_alpha   90.00
_cell.angle_beta   90.00
_cell.angle_gamma   90.00
#
_symmetry.space_group_name_H-M   'P 1'
#
loop_
_entity.id
_entity.type
_entity.pdbx_description
1 polymer ?
#
loop_
_entity_poly.entity_id
_entity_poly.type
_entity_poly.pdbx_seq_one_letter_code
_entity_poly.pdbx_strand_id
1 'polypeptide(L)'
;MTTPLTQYAGKYGINHDFTTLLALKSGLTPVFRGFNTQLPGALRDAEQFQKSILFDYTTQQLKDLDAISERRLRRPDIKGSAVPFWSRGNWYDGGGEVKTYRRAGTRSGRWVGSDEDVWAAVQECITMASKLLDENVFVVEFINHLIIGDQKPIARKRVPRWTTNRPDRQRPLELTSLGMGGFISPERQDQLRGERIALYKHLQQLLTIAFKTSSDDPFKDSEEAAPGTPYREGTDAWTEGNVSDIEGDESNMDKVSNGIYTFIDFEIVAPLLGDRLNDAERLGLQYWIATTLVHESIHALWIVLHARKTRRETGIALHARIEPYVMTDQIMELGFAMEGRALGGHLKPMWKKPHINFGYWVEPGFPTTNDIARKNSGSAVLQSAALDTAVCAYPVSVSFFEAIHNEDFWQLLPNLGTPLLQIGALREGVMHVVVLDRHAQNGIRTVRESSAARNRRTQFDAQINVMMGNLMGMTPDEKRIFQTGYNIHKSLGAVEQYYSSSLQLAPLTDQFVENGRRIAVLRDDAAALLEEVAEKPQDATGIEQKYGAVKDSYLQTLREQFAVVKDVFAAHQARIAALEALEAVQGQDQERRATLSGWNYDTRVFVRSLVAPLEPDQRVVNELHEMDFQLEITRLRVWDVDTADGGCRDSEEYRKLMQLWQACQSNRGQGSAIVRQNCQRLFHRSEQGQSLLVQGAIKMITAYAVAYSDEVGFFAQAKLELQAVGAQWARLYAGGIPQHGRAFLDGWTEVGRLAMDRINGGLARMGVGWNNPVRTL
;
A
#
# COMPACT_ATOMS: atom_id res chain seq x y z
N MET A 1 -28.05 1.89 -9.88
CA MET A 1 -27.04 2.94 -10.15
C MET A 1 -25.70 2.24 -10.29
N THR A 2 -25.00 2.40 -11.42
CA THR A 2 -23.66 1.86 -11.62
C THR A 2 -22.65 2.88 -11.12
N THR A 3 -22.06 2.65 -9.95
CA THR A 3 -20.87 3.37 -9.49
C THR A 3 -19.83 3.33 -10.61
N PRO A 4 -19.12 4.43 -10.93
CA PRO A 4 -17.99 4.38 -11.86
C PRO A 4 -17.06 3.24 -11.45
N LEU A 5 -16.73 2.35 -12.38
CA LEU A 5 -15.75 1.30 -12.12
C LEU A 5 -14.42 1.99 -11.80
N THR A 6 -13.86 1.73 -10.62
CA THR A 6 -12.50 2.17 -10.27
C THR A 6 -11.50 1.67 -11.31
N GLN A 7 -10.30 2.25 -11.38
CA GLN A 7 -9.26 1.77 -12.29
C GLN A 7 -8.98 0.28 -12.03
N TYR A 8 -8.99 -0.14 -10.76
CA TYR A 8 -8.93 -1.54 -10.35
C TYR A 8 -10.10 -2.36 -10.90
N ALA A 9 -11.34 -1.88 -10.82
CA ALA A 9 -12.51 -2.60 -11.33
C ALA A 9 -12.50 -2.74 -12.86
N GLY A 10 -11.95 -1.76 -13.58
CA GLY A 10 -11.72 -1.86 -15.02
C GLY A 10 -10.59 -2.82 -15.39
N LYS A 11 -9.49 -2.84 -14.61
CA LYS A 11 -8.27 -3.61 -14.91
C LYS A 11 -8.30 -5.05 -14.43
N TYR A 12 -8.79 -5.28 -13.22
CA TYR A 12 -8.78 -6.56 -12.52
C TYR A 12 -10.15 -7.23 -12.48
N GLY A 13 -11.23 -6.44 -12.62
CA GLY A 13 -12.60 -6.92 -12.74
C GLY A 13 -13.21 -7.55 -11.49
N ILE A 14 -14.54 -7.61 -11.45
CA ILE A 14 -15.31 -8.37 -10.45
C ILE A 14 -15.66 -9.68 -11.14
N ASN A 15 -15.07 -10.80 -10.70
CA ASN A 15 -15.40 -12.11 -11.27
C ASN A 15 -16.74 -12.58 -10.68
N HIS A 16 -17.66 -13.01 -11.53
CA HIS A 16 -18.95 -13.59 -11.12
C HIS A 16 -18.96 -15.12 -11.27
N ASP A 17 -17.92 -15.72 -11.87
CA ASP A 17 -17.80 -17.15 -12.09
C ASP A 17 -16.39 -17.65 -11.72
N PHE A 18 -16.26 -18.17 -10.49
CA PHE A 18 -14.98 -18.59 -9.89
C PHE A 18 -14.51 -19.98 -10.37
N THR A 19 -15.22 -20.60 -11.33
CA THR A 19 -14.96 -21.99 -11.76
C THR A 19 -14.06 -22.11 -12.99
N THR A 20 -13.81 -21.03 -13.73
CA THR A 20 -12.99 -21.06 -14.95
C THR A 20 -11.77 -20.13 -14.86
N LEU A 21 -10.58 -20.72 -14.89
CA LEU A 21 -9.27 -20.05 -15.07
C LEU A 21 -9.15 -19.23 -16.39
N LEU A 22 -10.19 -19.22 -17.22
CA LEU A 22 -10.30 -18.51 -18.49
C LEU A 22 -11.06 -17.18 -18.40
N ALA A 23 -11.53 -16.76 -17.22
CA ALA A 23 -12.20 -15.48 -17.06
C ALA A 23 -11.21 -14.31 -17.30
N LEU A 24 -11.55 -13.40 -18.21
CA LEU A 24 -10.77 -12.18 -18.56
C LEU A 24 -10.52 -11.20 -17.39
N LYS A 25 -10.96 -11.53 -16.17
CA LYS A 25 -10.96 -10.70 -14.96
C LYS A 25 -10.42 -11.51 -13.77
N SER A 26 -9.35 -11.01 -13.16
CA SER A 26 -8.61 -11.65 -12.07
C SER A 26 -9.36 -11.80 -10.73
N GLY A 27 -10.49 -11.12 -10.50
CA GLY A 27 -11.20 -11.13 -9.21
C GLY A 27 -10.51 -10.32 -8.09
N LEU A 28 -9.43 -9.62 -8.42
CA LEU A 28 -8.60 -8.86 -7.48
C LEU A 28 -9.08 -7.43 -7.23
N THR A 29 -10.26 -7.02 -7.73
CA THR A 29 -10.79 -5.67 -7.48
C THR A 29 -11.03 -5.46 -5.97
N PRO A 30 -10.61 -4.33 -5.36
CA PRO A 30 -10.98 -3.99 -3.99
C PRO A 30 -12.50 -3.99 -3.86
N VAL A 31 -13.03 -4.92 -3.04
CA VAL A 31 -14.46 -4.98 -2.75
C VAL A 31 -14.72 -4.17 -1.50
N PHE A 32 -15.46 -3.07 -1.66
CA PHE A 32 -15.95 -2.32 -0.53
C PHE A 32 -17.29 -2.88 -0.03
N ARG A 33 -17.41 -3.12 1.27
CA ARG A 33 -18.68 -3.47 1.91
C ARG A 33 -19.45 -2.18 2.24
N GLY A 34 -20.33 -1.74 1.33
CA GLY A 34 -21.37 -0.76 1.64
C GLY A 34 -22.52 -1.41 2.43
N PHE A 35 -23.27 -0.63 3.23
CA PHE A 35 -24.37 -1.19 4.03
C PHE A 35 -25.62 -1.52 3.22
N ASN A 36 -25.75 -0.94 2.01
CA ASN A 36 -26.98 -1.01 1.25
C ASN A 36 -26.83 -1.85 -0.02
N THR A 37 -26.51 -3.12 0.15
CA THR A 37 -26.87 -4.16 -0.83
C THR A 37 -27.17 -5.44 -0.09
N GLN A 38 -28.20 -6.17 -0.51
CA GLN A 38 -28.20 -7.62 -0.37
C GLN A 38 -26.87 -8.10 -0.96
N LEU A 39 -25.86 -8.33 -0.12
CA LEU A 39 -24.54 -8.75 -0.61
C LEU A 39 -24.76 -10.04 -1.40
N PRO A 40 -24.57 -10.05 -2.73
CA PRO A 40 -24.71 -11.27 -3.51
C PRO A 40 -23.66 -12.27 -3.01
N GLY A 41 -23.97 -13.58 -3.04
CA GLY A 41 -22.99 -14.64 -2.69
C GLY A 41 -21.62 -14.42 -3.36
N ALA A 42 -21.63 -13.89 -4.59
CA ALA A 42 -20.46 -13.53 -5.37
C ALA A 42 -19.44 -12.59 -4.67
N LEU A 43 -19.84 -11.69 -3.76
CA LEU A 43 -18.88 -10.84 -3.04
C LEU A 43 -18.15 -11.58 -1.92
N ARG A 44 -18.85 -12.50 -1.24
CA ARG A 44 -18.21 -13.39 -0.25
C ARG A 44 -17.26 -14.36 -0.95
N ASP A 45 -17.68 -14.88 -2.09
CA ASP A 45 -16.84 -15.74 -2.93
C ASP A 45 -15.59 -14.99 -3.43
N ALA A 46 -15.74 -13.70 -3.81
CA ALA A 46 -14.62 -12.84 -4.20
C ALA A 46 -13.63 -12.61 -3.04
N GLU A 47 -14.12 -12.29 -1.84
CA GLU A 47 -13.26 -12.12 -0.66
C GLU A 47 -12.59 -13.43 -0.25
N GLN A 48 -13.30 -14.56 -0.31
CA GLN A 48 -12.74 -15.87 -0.01
C GLN A 48 -11.66 -16.24 -1.04
N PHE A 49 -11.91 -15.97 -2.31
CA PHE A 49 -10.92 -16.10 -3.37
C PHE A 49 -9.69 -15.23 -3.06
N GLN A 50 -9.85 -13.93 -2.84
CA GLN A 50 -8.76 -13.00 -2.51
C GLN A 50 -7.93 -13.51 -1.33
N LYS A 51 -8.58 -13.92 -0.24
CA LYS A 51 -7.91 -14.48 0.95
C LYS A 51 -7.14 -15.76 0.64
N SER A 52 -7.66 -16.62 -0.24
CA SER A 52 -6.98 -17.87 -0.61
C SER A 52 -5.67 -17.64 -1.36
N ILE A 53 -5.55 -16.52 -2.10
CA ILE A 53 -4.39 -16.23 -2.95
C ILE A 53 -3.48 -15.11 -2.43
N LEU A 54 -3.98 -14.26 -1.53
CA LEU A 54 -3.27 -13.11 -0.96
C LEU A 54 -2.98 -13.30 0.53
N PHE A 55 -2.69 -14.54 0.93
CA PHE A 55 -2.27 -14.84 2.29
C PHE A 55 -3.26 -14.36 3.37
N ASP A 56 -4.55 -14.64 3.17
CA ASP A 56 -5.68 -14.25 4.04
C ASP A 56 -5.97 -12.74 4.10
N TYR A 57 -5.38 -11.95 3.20
CA TYR A 57 -5.80 -10.58 2.93
C TYR A 57 -6.89 -10.51 1.85
N THR A 58 -7.82 -9.58 2.02
CA THR A 58 -8.62 -9.07 0.89
C THR A 58 -7.86 -7.95 0.18
N THR A 59 -8.19 -7.68 -1.08
CA THR A 59 -7.60 -6.53 -1.80
C THR A 59 -7.91 -5.21 -1.07
N GLN A 60 -9.11 -5.07 -0.48
CA GLN A 60 -9.46 -3.87 0.28
C GLN A 60 -8.58 -3.68 1.51
N GLN A 61 -8.21 -4.77 2.19
CA GLN A 61 -7.28 -4.72 3.32
C GLN A 61 -5.87 -4.29 2.90
N LEU A 62 -5.37 -4.80 1.77
CA LEU A 62 -4.08 -4.36 1.20
C LEU A 62 -4.09 -2.89 0.80
N LYS A 63 -5.21 -2.40 0.30
CA LYS A 63 -5.39 -0.99 -0.04
C LYS A 63 -5.43 -0.09 1.19
N ASP A 64 -6.13 -0.52 2.25
CA ASP A 64 -6.16 0.19 3.53
C ASP A 64 -4.76 0.26 4.17
N LEU A 65 -3.94 -0.77 3.94
CA LEU A 65 -2.53 -0.84 4.30
C LEU A 65 -1.59 -0.02 3.39
N ASP A 66 -2.10 0.70 2.39
CA ASP A 66 -1.28 1.39 1.37
C ASP A 66 -0.28 0.44 0.68
N ALA A 67 -0.56 -0.87 0.63
CA ALA A 67 0.29 -1.83 -0.09
C ALA A 67 -0.01 -1.85 -1.60
N ILE A 68 -1.19 -1.34 -1.95
CA ILE A 68 -1.68 -1.10 -3.31
C ILE A 68 -2.44 0.24 -3.28
N SER A 69 -2.39 1.01 -4.36
CA SER A 69 -3.02 2.34 -4.39
C SER A 69 -3.26 2.83 -5.83
N GLU A 70 -4.32 3.64 -6.02
CA GLU A 70 -4.52 4.45 -7.22
C GLU A 70 -4.03 5.90 -7.03
N ARG A 71 -3.50 6.25 -5.84
CA ARG A 71 -3.03 7.61 -5.58
C ARG A 71 -1.86 7.97 -6.50
N ARG A 72 -1.85 9.22 -6.92
CA ARG A 72 -0.71 9.77 -7.68
C ARG A 72 0.51 9.85 -6.78
N LEU A 73 1.66 9.38 -7.25
CA LEU A 73 2.91 9.41 -6.51
C LEU A 73 3.78 10.58 -6.95
N ARG A 74 4.68 11.01 -6.05
CA ARG A 74 5.78 11.92 -6.38
C ARG A 74 6.60 11.30 -7.50
N ARG A 75 6.89 12.11 -8.53
CA ARG A 75 7.74 11.67 -9.64
C ARG A 75 9.14 11.34 -9.13
N PRO A 76 9.75 10.22 -9.59
CA PRO A 76 11.13 9.91 -9.26
C PRO A 76 12.07 11.07 -9.58
N ASP A 77 13.02 11.32 -8.68
CA ASP A 77 14.06 12.34 -8.87
C ASP A 77 15.48 11.82 -8.64
N ILE A 78 15.64 10.49 -8.58
CA ILE A 78 16.95 9.82 -8.57
C ILE A 78 17.81 10.34 -9.71
N LYS A 79 19.04 10.73 -9.36
CA LYS A 79 20.07 11.22 -10.28
C LYS A 79 21.18 10.20 -10.36
N GLY A 80 21.58 9.80 -11.56
CA GLY A 80 22.74 8.93 -11.70
C GLY A 80 22.88 8.43 -13.12
N SER A 81 24.10 8.02 -13.47
CA SER A 81 24.34 7.24 -14.68
C SER A 81 24.29 5.75 -14.36
N ALA A 82 23.89 4.95 -15.34
CA ALA A 82 24.06 3.50 -15.27
C ALA A 82 25.50 3.13 -14.90
N VAL A 83 25.68 2.15 -14.02
CA VAL A 83 27.01 1.54 -13.85
C VAL A 83 27.50 0.98 -15.20
N PRO A 84 28.82 1.02 -15.49
CA PRO A 84 29.32 0.82 -16.87
C PRO A 84 28.90 -0.49 -17.53
N PHE A 85 28.82 -1.59 -16.77
CA PHE A 85 28.45 -2.91 -17.30
C PHE A 85 26.96 -3.12 -17.53
N TRP A 86 26.09 -2.18 -17.14
CA TRP A 86 24.68 -2.14 -17.54
C TRP A 86 24.43 -1.12 -18.66
N SER A 87 25.48 -0.54 -19.24
CA SER A 87 25.35 0.37 -20.38
C SER A 87 24.66 -0.33 -21.55
N ARG A 88 24.00 0.44 -22.43
CA ARG A 88 23.24 -0.10 -23.56
C ARG A 88 24.05 -1.05 -24.44
N GLY A 89 25.36 -0.81 -24.58
CA GLY A 89 26.25 -1.67 -25.37
C GLY A 89 26.45 -3.08 -24.80
N ASN A 90 26.12 -3.31 -23.54
CA ASN A 90 26.18 -4.63 -22.89
C ASN A 90 24.86 -5.42 -23.02
N TRP A 91 23.81 -4.82 -23.60
CA TRP A 91 22.57 -5.53 -23.85
C TRP A 91 22.59 -6.16 -25.23
N TYR A 92 22.17 -7.42 -25.31
CA TYR A 92 22.12 -8.18 -26.55
C TYR A 92 21.29 -7.42 -27.60
N ASP A 93 21.89 -7.20 -28.76
CA ASP A 93 21.33 -6.40 -29.85
C ASP A 93 20.58 -7.23 -30.90
N GLY A 94 20.62 -8.56 -30.76
CA GLY A 94 19.99 -9.52 -31.68
C GLY A 94 20.95 -10.21 -32.65
N GLY A 95 22.25 -9.90 -32.61
CA GLY A 95 23.27 -10.60 -33.40
C GLY A 95 24.02 -11.67 -32.59
N GLY A 96 23.96 -12.93 -33.01
CA GLY A 96 24.68 -14.04 -32.37
C GLY A 96 23.82 -15.27 -32.13
N GLU A 97 24.23 -16.08 -31.14
CA GLU A 97 23.65 -17.40 -30.82
C GLU A 97 22.45 -17.35 -29.86
N VAL A 98 22.20 -16.19 -29.24
CA VAL A 98 21.08 -16.02 -28.31
C VAL A 98 19.78 -15.83 -29.08
N LYS A 99 18.77 -16.63 -28.75
CA LYS A 99 17.43 -16.52 -29.31
C LYS A 99 16.82 -15.13 -29.07
N THR A 100 16.29 -14.52 -30.12
CA THR A 100 15.52 -13.27 -30.01
C THR A 100 14.02 -13.52 -29.99
N TYR A 101 13.29 -12.74 -29.19
CA TYR A 101 11.84 -12.86 -29.05
C TYR A 101 11.14 -11.66 -29.69
N ARG A 102 10.04 -11.90 -30.41
CA ARG A 102 9.23 -10.82 -30.98
C ARG A 102 8.38 -10.17 -29.89
N ARG A 103 8.22 -8.85 -29.96
CA ARG A 103 7.26 -8.15 -29.10
C ARG A 103 5.83 -8.49 -29.54
N ALA A 104 4.97 -8.83 -28.58
CA ALA A 104 3.56 -9.10 -28.84
C ALA A 104 2.77 -7.77 -28.94
N GLY A 105 1.76 -7.70 -29.82
CA GLY A 105 0.85 -6.56 -29.96
C GLY A 105 1.03 -5.73 -31.23
N THR A 106 0.59 -4.46 -31.21
CA THR A 106 0.56 -3.55 -32.36
C THR A 106 1.89 -2.87 -32.67
N ARG A 107 2.88 -2.94 -31.77
CA ARG A 107 4.22 -2.38 -31.97
C ARG A 107 5.14 -3.45 -32.55
N SER A 108 5.76 -3.15 -33.69
CA SER A 108 6.79 -4.01 -34.28
C SER A 108 8.10 -3.86 -33.50
N GLY A 109 8.79 -4.98 -33.26
CA GLY A 109 10.10 -4.95 -32.61
C GLY A 109 10.50 -6.30 -32.02
N ARG A 110 11.69 -6.33 -31.42
CA ARG A 110 12.24 -7.52 -30.75
C ARG A 110 12.66 -7.15 -29.33
N TRP A 111 12.69 -8.15 -28.47
CA TRP A 111 13.25 -8.05 -27.12
C TRP A 111 14.78 -8.06 -27.20
N VAL A 112 15.35 -6.90 -27.50
CA VAL A 112 16.79 -6.64 -27.63
C VAL A 112 17.10 -5.25 -27.08
N GLY A 113 18.32 -5.02 -26.59
CA GLY A 113 18.74 -3.72 -26.02
C GLY A 113 18.85 -2.59 -27.05
N SER A 114 18.92 -2.94 -28.34
CA SER A 114 18.93 -1.98 -29.45
C SER A 114 17.54 -1.42 -29.78
N ASP A 115 16.44 -2.04 -29.30
CA ASP A 115 15.07 -1.53 -29.49
C ASP A 115 14.80 -0.35 -28.53
N GLU A 116 14.44 0.82 -29.08
CA GLU A 116 14.25 2.06 -28.29
C GLU A 116 13.13 1.94 -27.25
N ASP A 117 12.04 1.25 -27.55
CA ASP A 117 10.94 1.08 -26.60
C ASP A 117 11.39 0.19 -25.44
N VAL A 118 12.13 -0.89 -25.74
CA VAL A 118 12.68 -1.80 -24.73
C VAL A 118 13.70 -1.07 -23.87
N TRP A 119 14.60 -0.31 -24.49
CA TRP A 119 15.59 0.49 -23.77
C TRP A 119 14.95 1.51 -22.83
N ALA A 120 13.95 2.26 -23.32
CA ALA A 120 13.22 3.22 -22.50
C ALA A 120 12.53 2.57 -21.29
N ALA A 121 12.03 1.34 -21.42
CA ALA A 121 11.43 0.61 -20.31
C ALA A 121 12.47 0.17 -19.26
N VAL A 122 13.64 -0.30 -19.68
CA VAL A 122 14.67 -0.79 -18.74
C VAL A 122 15.54 0.32 -18.15
N GLN A 123 15.66 1.47 -18.83
CA GLN A 123 16.56 2.55 -18.41
C GLN A 123 16.31 3.02 -16.98
N GLU A 124 15.05 3.25 -16.59
CA GLU A 124 14.70 3.64 -15.22
C GLU A 124 15.03 2.54 -14.20
N CYS A 125 14.86 1.27 -14.59
CA CYS A 125 15.24 0.13 -13.76
C CYS A 125 16.76 0.06 -13.55
N ILE A 126 17.54 0.35 -14.60
CA ILE A 126 19.01 0.39 -14.55
C ILE A 126 19.50 1.54 -13.67
N THR A 127 18.86 2.71 -13.74
CA THR A 127 19.18 3.85 -12.87
C THR A 127 18.95 3.49 -11.40
N MET A 128 17.80 2.90 -11.08
CA MET A 128 17.51 2.41 -9.72
C MET A 128 18.49 1.31 -9.29
N ALA A 129 18.78 0.34 -10.17
CA ALA A 129 19.74 -0.73 -9.89
C ALA A 129 21.14 -0.16 -9.60
N SER A 130 21.53 0.91 -10.31
CA SER A 130 22.83 1.56 -10.13
C SER A 130 22.94 2.24 -8.77
N LYS A 131 21.85 2.89 -8.31
CA LYS A 131 21.76 3.38 -6.92
C LYS A 131 21.86 2.25 -5.91
N LEU A 132 21.12 1.17 -6.12
CA LEU A 132 21.16 0.00 -5.24
C LEU A 132 22.53 -0.65 -5.20
N LEU A 133 23.30 -0.67 -6.29
CA LEU A 133 24.58 -1.36 -6.33
C LEU A 133 25.74 -0.51 -5.79
N ASP A 134 25.85 0.76 -6.20
CA ASP A 134 27.05 1.58 -5.96
C ASP A 134 26.87 2.61 -4.83
N GLU A 135 25.63 2.98 -4.50
CA GLU A 135 25.33 3.98 -3.47
C GLU A 135 24.66 3.40 -2.21
N ASN A 136 24.06 2.21 -2.30
CA ASN A 136 23.63 1.48 -1.11
C ASN A 136 24.86 0.95 -0.35
N VAL A 137 25.20 1.61 0.76
CA VAL A 137 26.33 1.22 1.62
C VAL A 137 26.31 -0.26 2.01
N PHE A 138 25.15 -0.89 2.16
CA PHE A 138 25.06 -2.30 2.54
C PHE A 138 25.36 -3.26 1.40
N VAL A 139 24.97 -2.92 0.18
CA VAL A 139 25.31 -3.71 -1.01
C VAL A 139 26.80 -3.53 -1.31
N VAL A 140 27.32 -2.31 -1.21
CA VAL A 140 28.75 -2.03 -1.33
C VAL A 140 29.56 -2.82 -0.31
N GLU A 141 29.13 -2.85 0.95
CA GLU A 141 29.77 -3.67 1.99
C GLU A 141 29.69 -5.16 1.68
N PHE A 142 28.56 -5.65 1.15
CA PHE A 142 28.46 -7.05 0.73
C PHE A 142 29.48 -7.38 -0.37
N ILE A 143 29.60 -6.51 -1.38
CA ILE A 143 30.58 -6.67 -2.47
C ILE A 143 32.01 -6.58 -1.93
N ASN A 144 32.29 -5.68 -0.99
CA ASN A 144 33.60 -5.59 -0.33
C ASN A 144 33.98 -6.92 0.31
N HIS A 145 33.06 -7.54 1.07
CA HIS A 145 33.28 -8.86 1.64
C HIS A 145 33.38 -9.96 0.58
N LEU A 146 32.72 -9.84 -0.58
CA LEU A 146 32.93 -10.77 -1.69
C LEU A 146 34.38 -10.72 -2.22
N ILE A 147 35.00 -9.54 -2.20
CA ILE A 147 36.38 -9.30 -2.66
C ILE A 147 37.42 -9.81 -1.66
N ILE A 148 37.26 -9.48 -0.38
CA ILE A 148 38.29 -9.76 0.66
C ILE A 148 37.95 -10.87 1.63
N GLY A 149 36.69 -11.34 1.63
CA GLY A 149 36.18 -12.24 2.64
C GLY A 149 36.89 -13.59 2.59
N ASP A 150 37.34 -14.04 3.76
CA ASP A 150 37.95 -15.36 3.90
C ASP A 150 36.94 -16.46 3.54
N GLN A 151 37.34 -17.34 2.62
CA GLN A 151 36.59 -18.54 2.32
C GLN A 151 37.04 -19.68 3.23
N LYS A 152 36.14 -20.15 4.09
CA LYS A 152 36.43 -21.23 5.04
C LYS A 152 35.78 -22.54 4.58
N PRO A 153 36.45 -23.69 4.68
CA PRO A 153 35.84 -24.98 4.40
C PRO A 153 34.60 -25.21 5.27
N ILE A 154 33.53 -25.73 4.68
CA ILE A 154 32.32 -26.10 5.43
C ILE A 154 32.61 -27.37 6.24
N ALA A 155 32.28 -27.33 7.53
CA ALA A 155 32.46 -28.49 8.40
C ALA A 155 31.69 -29.70 7.87
N ARG A 156 32.37 -30.85 7.72
CA ARG A 156 31.82 -32.10 7.13
C ARG A 156 30.49 -32.54 7.76
N LYS A 157 30.28 -32.27 9.05
CA LYS A 157 29.03 -32.57 9.77
C LYS A 157 27.80 -31.79 9.26
N ARG A 158 28.00 -30.67 8.57
CA ARG A 158 26.92 -29.88 7.96
C ARG A 158 26.55 -30.40 6.57
N VAL A 159 27.38 -31.22 5.95
CA VAL A 159 27.25 -31.65 4.55
C VAL A 159 26.45 -32.97 4.50
N PRO A 160 25.36 -33.06 3.72
CA PRO A 160 24.55 -34.29 3.62
C PRO A 160 25.36 -35.50 3.15
N ARG A 161 25.13 -36.68 3.73
CA ARG A 161 25.86 -37.93 3.38
C ARG A 161 25.79 -38.31 1.90
N TRP A 162 24.71 -37.97 1.19
CA TRP A 162 24.58 -38.27 -0.23
C TRP A 162 25.52 -37.44 -1.12
N THR A 163 25.96 -36.26 -0.67
CA THR A 163 26.91 -35.43 -1.43
C THR A 163 28.34 -35.96 -1.41
N THR A 164 28.69 -36.84 -0.45
CA THR A 164 30.02 -37.46 -0.37
C THR A 164 30.16 -38.76 -1.16
N ASN A 165 29.06 -39.32 -1.70
CA ASN A 165 29.02 -40.65 -2.31
C ASN A 165 28.66 -40.65 -3.81
N ARG A 166 28.84 -39.52 -4.51
CA ARG A 166 28.58 -39.43 -5.95
C ARG A 166 29.74 -40.04 -6.76
N PRO A 167 29.55 -41.17 -7.48
CA PRO A 167 30.63 -41.86 -8.19
C PRO A 167 31.20 -41.09 -9.38
N ASP A 168 30.46 -40.09 -9.88
CA ASP A 168 30.75 -39.28 -11.07
C ASP A 168 31.67 -38.08 -10.79
N ARG A 169 31.96 -37.74 -9.53
CA ARG A 169 32.82 -36.62 -9.16
C ARG A 169 34.10 -37.14 -8.47
N GLN A 170 35.18 -37.29 -9.25
CA GLN A 170 36.48 -37.80 -8.82
C GLN A 170 37.18 -36.97 -7.71
N ARG A 171 36.63 -35.83 -7.28
CA ARG A 171 37.10 -35.08 -6.11
C ARG A 171 35.91 -34.73 -5.20
N PRO A 172 36.04 -34.86 -3.86
CA PRO A 172 35.11 -34.22 -2.94
C PRO A 172 35.06 -32.72 -3.28
N LEU A 173 33.88 -32.18 -3.53
CA LEU A 173 33.72 -30.74 -3.67
C LEU A 173 34.06 -30.10 -2.33
N GLU A 174 35.15 -29.33 -2.29
CA GLU A 174 35.48 -28.50 -1.15
C GLU A 174 34.47 -27.34 -1.11
N LEU A 175 33.34 -27.58 -0.45
CA LEU A 175 32.33 -26.55 -0.22
C LEU A 175 32.92 -25.52 0.73
N THR A 176 32.90 -24.24 0.33
CA THR A 176 33.39 -23.14 1.15
C THR A 176 32.24 -22.24 1.59
N SER A 177 32.49 -21.49 2.65
CA SER A 177 31.63 -20.40 3.07
C SER A 177 32.41 -19.09 3.16
N LEU A 178 31.82 -18.03 2.61
CA LEU A 178 32.31 -16.66 2.68
C LEU A 178 32.05 -16.09 4.08
N GLY A 179 33.11 -15.66 4.74
CA GLY A 179 33.02 -14.88 5.98
C GLY A 179 32.54 -13.45 5.69
N MET A 180 31.50 -13.03 6.40
CA MET A 180 31.07 -11.63 6.47
C MET A 180 31.44 -11.11 7.86
N GLY A 181 32.31 -10.11 7.95
CA GLY A 181 32.74 -9.54 9.21
C GLY A 181 34.20 -9.08 9.22
N GLY A 182 34.46 -8.07 10.05
CA GLY A 182 35.75 -7.41 10.19
C GLY A 182 35.60 -5.91 10.04
N PHE A 183 36.30 -5.14 10.87
CA PHE A 183 36.39 -3.70 10.66
C PHE A 183 37.23 -3.43 9.41
N ILE A 184 36.61 -2.86 8.38
CA ILE A 184 37.32 -2.37 7.19
C ILE A 184 37.71 -0.91 7.49
N SER A 185 39.02 -0.63 7.59
CA SER A 185 39.48 0.74 7.84
C SER A 185 39.10 1.67 6.67
N PRO A 186 38.98 2.99 6.89
CA PRO A 186 38.70 3.95 5.81
C PRO A 186 39.69 3.86 4.65
N GLU A 187 40.98 3.68 4.92
CA GLU A 187 42.01 3.52 3.88
C GLU A 187 41.77 2.24 3.06
N ARG A 188 41.33 1.16 3.72
CA ARG A 188 40.98 -0.09 3.06
C ARG A 188 39.70 0.06 2.24
N GLN A 189 38.73 0.86 2.69
CA GLN A 189 37.51 1.18 1.92
C GLN A 189 37.86 1.86 0.59
N ASP A 190 38.77 2.83 0.61
CA ASP A 190 39.23 3.52 -0.60
C ASP A 190 39.96 2.58 -1.57
N GLN A 191 40.81 1.69 -1.05
CA GLN A 191 41.42 0.66 -1.88
C GLN A 191 40.37 -0.27 -2.49
N LEU A 192 39.40 -0.73 -1.69
CA LEU A 192 38.33 -1.60 -2.17
C LEU A 192 37.45 -0.93 -3.21
N ARG A 193 37.24 0.38 -3.10
CA ARG A 193 36.57 1.15 -4.15
C ARG A 193 37.32 1.04 -5.49
N GLY A 194 38.65 1.17 -5.47
CA GLY A 194 39.47 0.93 -6.66
C GLY A 194 39.35 -0.49 -7.21
N GLU A 195 39.34 -1.50 -6.32
CA GLU A 195 39.17 -2.90 -6.70
C GLU A 195 37.77 -3.19 -7.29
N ARG A 196 36.70 -2.59 -6.74
CA ARG A 196 35.34 -2.66 -7.28
C ARG A 196 35.24 -2.04 -8.67
N ILE A 197 35.78 -0.83 -8.86
CA ILE A 197 35.81 -0.17 -10.19
C ILE A 197 36.53 -1.05 -11.21
N ALA A 198 37.65 -1.66 -10.82
CA ALA A 198 38.36 -2.60 -11.70
C ALA A 198 37.52 -3.85 -12.01
N LEU A 199 36.75 -4.39 -11.06
CA LEU A 199 35.83 -5.51 -11.31
C LEU A 199 34.71 -5.10 -12.26
N TYR A 200 34.10 -3.93 -12.07
CA TYR A 200 33.05 -3.41 -12.95
C TYR A 200 33.54 -3.23 -14.37
N LYS A 201 34.79 -2.81 -14.57
CA LYS A 201 35.41 -2.72 -15.89
C LYS A 201 35.58 -4.09 -16.56
N HIS A 202 36.03 -5.11 -15.83
CA HIS A 202 36.11 -6.47 -16.39
C HIS A 202 34.72 -7.02 -16.70
N LEU A 203 33.76 -6.80 -15.80
CA LEU A 203 32.39 -7.21 -16.03
C LEU A 203 31.79 -6.52 -17.27
N GLN A 204 32.09 -5.24 -17.48
CA GLN A 204 31.68 -4.52 -18.69
C GLN A 204 32.22 -5.14 -19.98
N GLN A 205 33.38 -5.79 -19.94
CA GLN A 205 33.96 -6.46 -21.12
C GLN A 205 33.37 -7.84 -21.36
N LEU A 206 32.88 -8.51 -20.31
CA LEU A 206 32.50 -9.93 -20.36
C LEU A 206 30.99 -10.17 -20.33
N LEU A 207 30.23 -9.24 -19.76
CA LEU A 207 28.79 -9.39 -19.51
C LEU A 207 27.95 -8.99 -20.72
N THR A 208 27.09 -9.92 -21.13
CA THR A 208 25.97 -9.68 -22.02
C THR A 208 24.65 -9.89 -21.29
N ILE A 209 23.75 -8.91 -21.38
CA ILE A 209 22.41 -8.97 -20.79
C ILE A 209 21.40 -9.23 -21.90
N ALA A 210 20.59 -10.28 -21.75
CA ALA A 210 19.64 -10.68 -22.75
C ALA A 210 18.26 -10.97 -22.15
N PHE A 211 17.27 -11.12 -23.02
CA PHE A 211 15.92 -11.48 -22.64
C PHE A 211 15.66 -12.96 -22.90
N LYS A 212 14.84 -13.59 -22.06
CA LYS A 212 14.31 -14.95 -22.26
C LYS A 212 12.82 -15.03 -21.94
N THR A 213 12.18 -16.17 -22.20
CA THR A 213 10.92 -16.51 -21.52
C THR A 213 11.20 -17.38 -20.30
N SER A 214 10.24 -17.49 -19.38
CA SER A 214 10.33 -18.45 -18.28
C SER A 214 10.34 -19.93 -18.72
N SER A 215 9.97 -20.24 -19.97
CA SER A 215 9.80 -21.61 -20.49
C SER A 215 10.78 -21.99 -21.60
N ASP A 216 11.58 -21.07 -22.12
CA ASP A 216 12.64 -21.35 -23.11
C ASP A 216 14.06 -21.29 -22.54
N ASP A 217 14.89 -22.20 -23.04
CA ASP A 217 16.35 -22.11 -22.97
C ASP A 217 16.84 -21.18 -24.09
N PRO A 218 17.47 -20.04 -23.78
CA PRO A 218 17.88 -19.07 -24.79
C PRO A 218 18.97 -19.58 -25.75
N PHE A 219 19.62 -20.72 -25.47
CA PHE A 219 20.68 -21.31 -26.31
C PHE A 219 20.28 -22.54 -27.12
N LYS A 220 19.14 -23.19 -26.84
CA LYS A 220 18.77 -24.50 -27.43
C LYS A 220 18.54 -24.50 -28.94
N ASP A 221 18.33 -23.34 -29.56
CA ASP A 221 18.16 -23.22 -31.01
C ASP A 221 19.50 -22.98 -31.75
N SER A 222 20.63 -22.88 -31.03
CA SER A 222 21.99 -22.82 -31.61
C SER A 222 22.53 -24.22 -31.89
N GLU A 223 23.13 -24.45 -33.07
CA GLU A 223 23.74 -25.74 -33.45
C GLU A 223 24.88 -26.17 -32.48
N GLU A 224 25.32 -25.28 -31.59
CA GLU A 224 26.42 -25.47 -30.64
C GLU A 224 25.99 -25.73 -29.19
N ALA A 225 24.69 -25.85 -28.89
CA ALA A 225 24.22 -26.09 -27.52
C ALA A 225 24.86 -27.37 -26.93
N ALA A 226 25.79 -27.20 -25.99
CA ALA A 226 26.52 -28.29 -25.36
C ALA A 226 25.54 -29.29 -24.72
N PRO A 227 25.62 -30.60 -25.01
CA PRO A 227 24.74 -31.59 -24.42
C PRO A 227 24.92 -31.61 -22.89
N GLY A 228 23.88 -31.19 -22.16
CA GLY A 228 23.82 -31.34 -20.70
C GLY A 228 23.76 -30.05 -19.87
N THR A 229 23.56 -28.87 -20.47
CA THR A 229 23.20 -27.67 -19.68
C THR A 229 21.84 -27.88 -18.99
N PRO A 230 21.77 -27.84 -17.64
CA PRO A 230 20.53 -28.05 -16.92
C PRO A 230 19.65 -26.81 -17.05
N TYR A 231 18.80 -26.82 -18.07
CA TYR A 231 17.76 -25.81 -18.27
C TYR A 231 16.85 -25.70 -17.02
N ARG A 232 16.69 -24.48 -16.47
CA ARG A 232 15.80 -24.20 -15.33
C ARG A 232 14.50 -23.53 -15.82
N GLU A 233 13.46 -24.35 -16.04
CA GLU A 233 12.10 -23.86 -16.25
C GLU A 233 11.62 -23.00 -15.05
N GLY A 234 10.93 -21.89 -15.34
CA GLY A 234 10.19 -21.11 -14.35
C GLY A 234 10.95 -20.03 -13.58
N THR A 235 12.18 -19.69 -13.99
CA THR A 235 13.00 -18.64 -13.34
C THR A 235 12.73 -17.25 -13.93
N ASP A 236 12.75 -16.23 -13.07
CA ASP A 236 12.53 -14.82 -13.44
C ASP A 236 13.78 -14.17 -14.07
N ALA A 237 14.96 -14.59 -13.61
CA ALA A 237 16.24 -14.25 -14.20
C ALA A 237 17.25 -15.39 -13.93
N TRP A 238 18.39 -15.34 -14.63
CA TRP A 238 19.47 -16.31 -14.48
C TRP A 238 20.78 -15.79 -15.05
N THR A 239 21.89 -16.02 -14.33
CA THR A 239 23.25 -15.72 -14.78
C THR A 239 24.09 -16.98 -14.92
N GLU A 240 24.88 -17.04 -15.99
CA GLU A 240 25.87 -18.09 -16.21
C GLU A 240 27.14 -17.56 -16.90
N GLY A 241 28.23 -18.32 -16.78
CA GLY A 241 29.45 -18.09 -17.54
C GLY A 241 29.69 -19.22 -18.55
N ASN A 242 30.13 -18.88 -19.76
CA ASN A 242 30.51 -19.87 -20.76
C ASN A 242 31.89 -20.46 -20.43
N VAL A 243 31.99 -21.79 -20.43
CA VAL A 243 33.17 -22.56 -19.97
C VAL A 243 34.29 -22.55 -21.01
N SER A 244 33.98 -22.54 -22.31
CA SER A 244 34.99 -22.60 -23.38
C SER A 244 35.74 -21.29 -23.59
N ASP A 245 35.08 -20.15 -23.38
CA ASP A 245 35.62 -18.85 -23.80
C ASP A 245 36.53 -18.22 -22.73
N ILE A 246 36.38 -18.61 -21.46
CA ILE A 246 37.30 -18.22 -20.38
C ILE A 246 38.58 -19.06 -20.41
N GLU A 247 38.52 -20.27 -20.97
CA GLU A 247 39.63 -21.23 -21.05
C GLU A 247 40.55 -20.99 -22.27
N GLY A 248 40.20 -20.07 -23.19
CA GLY A 248 40.91 -19.82 -24.44
C GLY A 248 41.94 -18.67 -24.41
N ASP A 249 43.22 -19.04 -24.54
CA ASP A 249 44.41 -18.21 -24.79
C ASP A 249 44.96 -17.38 -23.60
N GLU A 250 46.03 -17.92 -23.00
CA GLU A 250 46.80 -17.42 -21.85
C GLU A 250 47.29 -15.96 -21.98
N SER A 251 47.20 -15.38 -23.18
CA SER A 251 47.75 -14.08 -23.53
C SER A 251 46.72 -12.95 -23.77
N ASN A 252 45.41 -13.22 -23.88
CA ASN A 252 44.50 -12.28 -24.57
C ASN A 252 43.06 -12.20 -24.02
N MET A 253 42.89 -11.68 -22.79
CA MET A 253 41.55 -11.30 -22.30
C MET A 253 40.85 -10.24 -23.18
N ASP A 254 41.60 -9.53 -24.03
CA ASP A 254 41.05 -8.55 -24.97
C ASP A 254 40.28 -9.19 -26.15
N LYS A 255 40.31 -10.54 -26.29
CA LYS A 255 39.60 -11.28 -27.34
C LYS A 255 38.43 -12.14 -26.86
N VAL A 256 38.23 -12.29 -25.54
CA VAL A 256 37.08 -13.01 -24.97
C VAL A 256 35.89 -12.05 -24.93
N SER A 257 35.23 -11.86 -26.07
CA SER A 257 33.92 -11.20 -26.12
C SER A 257 32.85 -12.18 -25.61
N ASN A 258 32.08 -11.79 -24.60
CA ASN A 258 30.85 -12.46 -24.12
C ASN A 258 31.03 -13.76 -23.32
N GLY A 259 31.85 -13.75 -22.27
CA GLY A 259 32.05 -14.91 -21.38
C GLY A 259 30.99 -15.08 -20.28
N ILE A 260 30.12 -14.09 -20.04
CA ILE A 260 29.07 -14.13 -19.00
C ILE A 260 27.74 -13.64 -19.58
N TYR A 261 26.67 -14.40 -19.38
CA TYR A 261 25.32 -14.02 -19.79
C TYR A 261 24.41 -13.89 -18.58
N THR A 262 23.65 -12.79 -18.53
CA THR A 262 22.52 -12.61 -17.60
C THR A 262 21.24 -12.50 -18.41
N PHE A 263 20.29 -13.39 -18.16
CA PHE A 263 18.99 -13.43 -18.80
C PHE A 263 17.90 -12.91 -17.88
N ILE A 264 17.04 -12.04 -18.39
CA ILE A 264 15.86 -11.53 -17.70
C ILE A 264 14.62 -12.02 -18.43
N ASP A 265 13.62 -12.53 -17.70
CA ASP A 265 12.33 -12.88 -18.29
C ASP A 265 11.66 -11.60 -18.82
N PHE A 266 11.49 -11.49 -20.13
CA PHE A 266 10.89 -10.29 -20.72
C PHE A 266 9.43 -10.11 -20.28
N GLU A 267 8.75 -11.18 -19.84
CA GLU A 267 7.37 -11.09 -19.37
C GLU A 267 7.25 -10.23 -18.10
N ILE A 268 8.35 -10.06 -17.36
CA ILE A 268 8.42 -9.15 -16.21
C ILE A 268 8.55 -7.70 -16.67
N VAL A 269 9.29 -7.46 -17.76
CA VAL A 269 9.56 -6.11 -18.29
C VAL A 269 8.42 -5.61 -19.19
N ALA A 270 7.73 -6.53 -19.88
CA ALA A 270 6.65 -6.24 -20.83
C ALA A 270 5.58 -5.25 -20.33
N PRO A 271 5.12 -5.30 -19.06
CA PRO A 271 4.14 -4.35 -18.55
C PRO A 271 4.62 -2.90 -18.58
N LEU A 272 5.93 -2.63 -18.48
CA LEU A 272 6.47 -1.26 -18.50
C LEU A 272 6.32 -0.56 -19.85
N LEU A 273 6.21 -1.34 -20.94
CA LEU A 273 5.97 -0.84 -22.30
C LEU A 273 4.54 -0.35 -22.50
N GLY A 274 3.61 -0.76 -21.62
CA GLY A 274 2.21 -0.36 -21.66
C GLY A 274 1.91 0.90 -20.85
N ASP A 275 0.77 1.50 -21.14
CA ASP A 275 0.15 2.62 -20.42
C ASP A 275 -0.80 2.16 -19.29
N ARG A 276 -0.96 0.84 -19.13
CA ARG A 276 -1.90 0.22 -18.18
C ARG A 276 -1.43 0.23 -16.73
N LEU A 277 -0.20 0.67 -16.45
CA LEU A 277 0.34 0.76 -15.10
C LEU A 277 0.03 2.12 -14.49
N ASN A 278 -0.56 2.13 -13.30
CA ASN A 278 -0.57 3.33 -12.46
C ASN A 278 0.82 3.57 -11.82
N ASP A 279 0.98 4.69 -11.12
CA ASP A 279 2.26 5.07 -10.53
C ASP A 279 2.79 4.00 -9.55
N ALA A 280 1.94 3.46 -8.67
CA ALA A 280 2.32 2.46 -7.67
C ALA A 280 2.81 1.15 -8.30
N GLU A 281 2.09 0.65 -9.30
CA GLU A 281 2.45 -0.57 -10.01
C GLU A 281 3.76 -0.39 -10.80
N ARG A 282 3.94 0.79 -11.43
CA ARG A 282 5.14 1.11 -12.20
C ARG A 282 6.38 1.19 -11.31
N LEU A 283 6.33 1.97 -10.21
CA LEU A 283 7.48 2.10 -9.31
C LEU A 283 7.81 0.77 -8.63
N GLY A 284 6.80 0.00 -8.19
CA GLY A 284 7.04 -1.32 -7.61
C GLY A 284 7.67 -2.30 -8.60
N LEU A 285 7.25 -2.27 -9.87
CA LEU A 285 7.83 -3.11 -10.93
C LEU A 285 9.27 -2.70 -11.28
N GLN A 286 9.54 -1.40 -11.38
CA GLN A 286 10.90 -0.88 -11.60
C GLN A 286 11.83 -1.29 -10.48
N TYR A 287 11.38 -1.18 -9.22
CA TYR A 287 12.16 -1.64 -8.07
C TYR A 287 12.42 -3.15 -8.13
N TRP A 288 11.41 -3.97 -8.45
CA TRP A 288 11.57 -5.42 -8.55
C TRP A 288 12.58 -5.83 -9.63
N ILE A 289 12.53 -5.20 -10.80
CA ILE A 289 13.51 -5.44 -11.87
C ILE A 289 14.89 -4.98 -11.43
N ALA A 290 14.99 -3.83 -10.76
CA ALA A 290 16.25 -3.29 -10.27
C ALA A 290 16.92 -4.21 -9.23
N THR A 291 16.16 -4.74 -8.26
CA THR A 291 16.69 -5.72 -7.30
C THR A 291 17.11 -7.01 -7.99
N THR A 292 16.39 -7.44 -9.03
CA THR A 292 16.75 -8.60 -9.85
C THR A 292 18.06 -8.38 -10.63
N LEU A 293 18.26 -7.21 -11.23
CA LEU A 293 19.53 -6.85 -11.88
C LEU A 293 20.71 -6.89 -10.91
N VAL A 294 20.52 -6.33 -9.71
CA VAL A 294 21.54 -6.35 -8.65
C VAL A 294 21.82 -7.78 -8.20
N HIS A 295 20.77 -8.59 -7.98
CA HIS A 295 20.88 -10.02 -7.61
C HIS A 295 21.77 -10.78 -8.60
N GLU A 296 21.43 -10.73 -9.88
CA GLU A 296 22.14 -11.42 -10.93
C GLU A 296 23.58 -10.92 -11.09
N SER A 297 23.81 -9.63 -10.83
CA SER A 297 25.15 -9.06 -10.88
C SER A 297 26.06 -9.56 -9.76
N ILE A 298 25.52 -9.97 -8.60
CA ILE A 298 26.32 -10.62 -7.55
C ILE A 298 26.90 -11.94 -8.06
N HIS A 299 26.10 -12.73 -8.78
CA HIS A 299 26.55 -13.97 -9.42
C HIS A 299 27.63 -13.69 -10.47
N ALA A 300 27.40 -12.70 -11.32
CA ALA A 300 28.35 -12.30 -12.36
C ALA A 300 29.68 -11.82 -11.77
N LEU A 301 29.64 -11.00 -10.71
CA LEU A 301 30.83 -10.55 -9.99
C LEU A 301 31.62 -11.70 -9.38
N TRP A 302 30.92 -12.71 -8.84
CA TRP A 302 31.56 -13.91 -8.31
C TRP A 302 32.32 -14.69 -9.38
N ILE A 303 31.73 -14.86 -10.58
CA ILE A 303 32.39 -15.53 -11.71
C ILE A 303 33.72 -14.84 -12.03
N VAL A 304 33.72 -13.51 -12.16
CA VAL A 304 34.93 -12.72 -12.44
C VAL A 304 35.96 -12.83 -11.30
N LEU A 305 35.51 -12.74 -10.04
CA LEU A 305 36.40 -12.84 -8.88
C LEU A 305 37.06 -14.22 -8.79
N HIS A 306 36.31 -15.28 -9.01
CA HIS A 306 36.84 -16.64 -8.99
C HIS A 306 37.85 -16.88 -10.11
N ALA A 307 37.57 -16.41 -11.33
CA ALA A 307 38.48 -16.49 -12.46
C ALA A 307 39.80 -15.73 -12.17
N ARG A 308 39.73 -14.53 -11.57
CA ARG A 308 40.93 -13.77 -11.17
C ARG A 308 41.74 -14.49 -10.09
N LYS A 309 41.07 -15.07 -9.09
CA LYS A 309 41.72 -15.80 -8.00
C LYS A 309 42.46 -17.03 -8.52
N THR A 310 41.77 -17.88 -9.28
CA THR A 310 42.35 -19.10 -9.86
C THR A 310 43.52 -18.77 -10.76
N ARG A 311 43.40 -17.75 -11.63
CA ARG A 311 44.54 -17.29 -12.45
C ARG A 311 45.77 -16.89 -11.63
N ARG A 312 45.58 -16.23 -10.49
CA ARG A 312 46.70 -15.86 -9.60
C ARG A 312 47.34 -17.07 -8.92
N GLU A 313 46.53 -18.06 -8.52
CA GLU A 313 46.98 -19.22 -7.75
C GLU A 313 47.57 -20.33 -8.63
N THR A 314 47.01 -20.55 -9.81
CA THR A 314 47.35 -21.68 -10.70
C THR A 314 47.92 -21.27 -12.05
N GLY A 315 47.88 -19.98 -12.38
CA GLY A 315 48.19 -19.47 -13.73
C GLY A 315 47.02 -19.54 -14.71
N ILE A 316 45.94 -20.27 -14.38
CA ILE A 316 44.81 -20.54 -15.28
C ILE A 316 43.52 -19.94 -14.69
N ALA A 317 42.78 -19.19 -15.50
CA ALA A 317 41.45 -18.71 -15.14
C ALA A 317 40.44 -19.87 -15.25
N LEU A 318 39.88 -20.30 -14.12
CA LEU A 318 38.86 -21.35 -14.09
C LEU A 318 37.49 -20.75 -13.84
N HIS A 319 36.47 -21.33 -14.46
CA HIS A 319 35.08 -21.00 -14.20
C HIS A 319 34.65 -21.41 -12.77
N ALA A 320 33.88 -20.55 -12.10
CA ALA A 320 33.26 -20.86 -10.81
C ALA A 320 32.21 -21.97 -10.97
N ARG A 321 32.59 -23.23 -10.78
CA ARG A 321 31.64 -24.36 -10.83
C ARG A 321 30.63 -24.34 -9.67
N ILE A 322 30.96 -23.64 -8.58
CA ILE A 322 30.20 -23.57 -7.34
C ILE A 322 30.38 -22.19 -6.70
N GLU A 323 29.28 -21.57 -6.28
CA GLU A 323 29.25 -20.40 -5.40
C GLU A 323 29.57 -20.79 -3.95
N PRO A 324 30.13 -19.87 -3.13
CA PRO A 324 30.29 -20.13 -1.71
C PRO A 324 28.95 -19.94 -0.98
N TYR A 325 28.79 -20.65 0.12
CA TYR A 325 27.71 -20.33 1.08
C TYR A 325 28.06 -19.04 1.81
N VAL A 326 27.09 -18.28 2.32
CA VAL A 326 27.40 -17.08 3.10
C VAL A 326 27.28 -17.39 4.59
N MET A 327 28.36 -17.18 5.35
CA MET A 327 28.43 -17.39 6.80
C MET A 327 27.89 -18.77 7.27
N THR A 328 26.69 -18.78 7.83
CA THR A 328 26.01 -19.96 8.38
C THR A 328 24.84 -20.42 7.53
N ASP A 329 24.61 -19.80 6.38
CA ASP A 329 23.49 -20.12 5.49
C ASP A 329 23.54 -21.59 5.06
N GLN A 330 22.37 -22.18 4.91
CA GLN A 330 22.18 -23.58 4.54
C GLN A 330 21.97 -23.75 3.03
N ILE A 331 21.68 -22.66 2.32
CA ILE A 331 21.38 -22.64 0.89
C ILE A 331 22.44 -21.78 0.19
N MET A 332 22.86 -22.25 -0.98
CA MET A 332 23.92 -21.67 -1.79
C MET A 332 23.31 -20.85 -2.93
N GLU A 333 22.99 -19.59 -2.64
CA GLU A 333 22.48 -18.60 -3.60
C GLU A 333 22.97 -17.20 -3.16
N LEU A 334 24.05 -16.72 -3.77
CA LEU A 334 24.67 -15.45 -3.36
C LEU A 334 23.72 -14.24 -3.50
N GLY A 335 22.94 -14.20 -4.58
CA GLY A 335 21.99 -13.11 -4.82
C GLY A 335 20.96 -12.98 -3.69
N PHE A 336 20.30 -14.08 -3.29
CA PHE A 336 19.35 -14.05 -2.17
C PHE A 336 20.03 -13.78 -0.83
N ALA A 337 21.25 -14.29 -0.62
CA ALA A 337 22.03 -13.97 0.58
C ALA A 337 22.36 -12.46 0.67
N MET A 338 22.58 -11.80 -0.47
CA MET A 338 22.75 -10.35 -0.57
C MET A 338 21.43 -9.63 -0.31
N GLU A 339 20.33 -10.00 -0.96
CA GLU A 339 19.02 -9.36 -0.76
C GLU A 339 18.61 -9.35 0.72
N GLY A 340 18.70 -10.49 1.40
CA GLY A 340 18.35 -10.61 2.81
C GLY A 340 19.20 -9.75 3.75
N ARG A 341 20.48 -9.55 3.43
CA ARG A 341 21.44 -8.82 4.30
C ARG A 341 21.54 -7.33 3.97
N ALA A 342 21.43 -6.97 2.71
CA ALA A 342 21.71 -5.63 2.21
C ALA A 342 20.46 -4.87 1.74
N LEU A 343 19.42 -5.57 1.28
CA LEU A 343 18.17 -4.97 0.81
C LEU A 343 17.01 -5.13 1.82
N GLY A 344 17.27 -5.83 2.93
CA GLY A 344 16.29 -6.03 4.00
C GLY A 344 15.36 -7.22 3.79
N GLY A 345 15.50 -7.97 2.70
CA GLY A 345 14.65 -9.10 2.34
C GLY A 345 14.50 -9.23 0.83
N HIS A 346 13.92 -10.34 0.40
CA HIS A 346 13.64 -10.57 -1.01
C HIS A 346 12.20 -10.20 -1.37
N LEU A 347 12.05 -9.50 -2.49
CA LEU A 347 10.76 -9.03 -2.98
C LEU A 347 10.05 -10.13 -3.77
N LYS A 348 8.73 -10.22 -3.60
CA LYS A 348 7.89 -11.21 -4.28
C LYS A 348 6.59 -10.57 -4.74
N PRO A 349 6.16 -10.75 -6.01
CA PRO A 349 4.87 -10.24 -6.45
C PRO A 349 3.71 -10.90 -5.68
N MET A 350 2.67 -10.12 -5.36
CA MET A 350 1.48 -10.64 -4.67
C MET A 350 0.68 -11.63 -5.52
N TRP A 351 0.77 -11.49 -6.83
CA TRP A 351 0.10 -12.35 -7.79
C TRP A 351 0.95 -12.45 -9.05
N LYS A 352 1.32 -13.67 -9.45
CA LYS A 352 2.26 -13.92 -10.55
C LYS A 352 1.55 -14.58 -11.74
N LYS A 353 1.47 -13.87 -12.87
CA LYS A 353 0.97 -14.28 -14.20
C LYS A 353 -0.48 -14.85 -14.22
N PRO A 354 -1.24 -14.71 -15.33
CA PRO A 354 -0.97 -13.89 -16.52
C PRO A 354 -1.26 -12.39 -16.31
N HIS A 355 -1.59 -11.96 -15.09
CA HIS A 355 -1.98 -10.57 -14.81
C HIS A 355 -0.79 -9.72 -14.36
N ILE A 356 -0.90 -8.40 -14.59
CA ILE A 356 0.05 -7.40 -14.12
C ILE A 356 0.10 -7.42 -12.57
N ASN A 357 1.31 -7.49 -12.01
CA ASN A 357 1.53 -7.40 -10.57
C ASN A 357 0.86 -6.14 -10.01
N PHE A 358 -0.01 -6.30 -9.02
CA PHE A 358 -0.77 -5.18 -8.44
C PHE A 358 -0.23 -4.74 -7.07
N GLY A 359 0.76 -5.46 -6.52
CA GLY A 359 1.45 -5.20 -5.26
C GLY A 359 2.56 -6.22 -4.98
N TYR A 360 3.33 -6.02 -3.92
CA TYR A 360 4.51 -6.83 -3.58
C TYR A 360 4.56 -7.21 -2.09
N TRP A 361 5.03 -8.43 -1.83
CA TRP A 361 5.47 -8.90 -0.53
C TRP A 361 6.98 -8.74 -0.38
N VAL A 362 7.45 -8.56 0.84
CA VAL A 362 8.86 -8.75 1.22
C VAL A 362 8.98 -9.86 2.24
N GLU A 363 9.88 -10.79 1.99
CA GLU A 363 10.24 -11.88 2.88
C GLU A 363 11.63 -11.55 3.47
N PRO A 364 11.74 -11.10 4.74
CA PRO A 364 13.00 -10.62 5.31
C PRO A 364 13.92 -11.73 5.80
N GLY A 365 13.47 -12.98 5.76
CA GLY A 365 14.23 -14.14 6.22
C GLY A 365 14.77 -14.92 5.04
N PHE A 366 16.09 -15.07 4.99
CA PHE A 366 16.78 -16.02 4.12
C PHE A 366 17.96 -16.62 4.88
N PRO A 367 18.22 -17.94 4.80
CA PRO A 367 17.42 -18.95 4.10
C PRO A 367 16.31 -19.58 4.96
N THR A 368 15.20 -19.96 4.33
CA THR A 368 14.06 -20.70 4.91
C THR A 368 13.79 -21.98 4.15
N THR A 369 12.86 -22.82 4.62
CA THR A 369 12.42 -24.02 3.87
C THR A 369 11.79 -23.68 2.52
N ASN A 370 11.19 -22.49 2.36
CA ASN A 370 10.62 -22.04 1.08
C ASN A 370 11.71 -21.75 0.03
N ASP A 371 12.94 -21.48 0.47
CA ASP A 371 14.06 -21.16 -0.41
C ASP A 371 14.77 -22.41 -0.98
N ILE A 372 14.42 -23.61 -0.51
CA ILE A 372 15.04 -24.86 -0.98
C ILE A 372 14.85 -25.03 -2.50
N ALA A 373 13.70 -24.62 -3.03
CA ALA A 373 13.42 -24.66 -4.46
C ALA A 373 14.24 -23.64 -5.28
N ARG A 374 14.78 -22.61 -4.62
CA ARG A 374 15.56 -21.53 -5.23
C ARG A 374 17.05 -21.83 -5.28
N LYS A 375 17.50 -22.92 -4.65
CA LYS A 375 18.92 -23.27 -4.53
C LYS A 375 19.58 -23.56 -5.89
N ASN A 376 20.90 -23.42 -5.92
CA ASN A 376 21.65 -23.66 -7.13
C ASN A 376 21.54 -25.13 -7.56
N SER A 377 21.36 -25.38 -8.86
CA SER A 377 21.24 -26.73 -9.43
C SER A 377 22.42 -27.59 -9.03
N GLY A 378 22.15 -28.76 -8.43
CA GLY A 378 23.20 -29.66 -7.94
C GLY A 378 23.90 -29.23 -6.65
N SER A 379 23.56 -28.09 -6.05
CA SER A 379 24.05 -27.68 -4.73
C SER A 379 23.40 -28.49 -3.59
N ALA A 380 24.11 -28.60 -2.47
CA ALA A 380 23.63 -29.23 -1.26
C ALA A 380 22.79 -28.25 -0.43
N VAL A 381 21.85 -28.76 0.38
CA VAL A 381 21.30 -27.99 1.50
C VAL A 381 22.04 -28.46 2.76
N LEU A 382 22.68 -27.54 3.47
CA LEU A 382 23.44 -27.89 4.68
C LEU A 382 22.50 -28.28 5.82
N GLN A 383 22.87 -29.30 6.59
CA GLN A 383 22.01 -29.92 7.62
C GLN A 383 21.96 -29.13 8.94
N SER A 384 22.90 -28.20 9.17
CA SER A 384 23.01 -27.46 10.43
C SER A 384 23.41 -26.01 10.14
N ALA A 385 22.88 -24.99 10.83
CA ALA A 385 21.68 -25.06 11.69
C ALA A 385 20.43 -25.48 10.88
N ALA A 386 19.34 -25.84 11.55
CA ALA A 386 18.09 -26.15 10.84
C ALA A 386 17.59 -24.91 10.09
N LEU A 387 16.97 -25.12 8.91
CA LEU A 387 16.25 -24.06 8.21
C LEU A 387 15.01 -23.67 9.01
N ASP A 388 14.69 -22.38 8.98
CA ASP A 388 13.42 -21.92 9.54
C ASP A 388 12.26 -22.44 8.69
N THR A 389 11.27 -23.03 9.35
CA THR A 389 10.04 -23.55 8.72
C THR A 389 8.96 -22.48 8.67
N ALA A 390 9.08 -21.41 9.46
CA ALA A 390 8.20 -20.27 9.42
C ALA A 390 8.75 -19.23 8.43
N VAL A 391 7.91 -18.85 7.47
CA VAL A 391 8.19 -17.78 6.51
C VAL A 391 7.27 -16.62 6.83
N CYS A 392 7.85 -15.47 7.10
CA CYS A 392 7.06 -14.23 7.23
C CYS A 392 7.11 -13.47 5.91
N ALA A 393 5.95 -13.09 5.39
CA ALA A 393 5.81 -12.20 4.25
C ALA A 393 5.06 -10.95 4.70
N TYR A 394 5.55 -9.77 4.33
CA TYR A 394 4.95 -8.50 4.69
C TYR A 394 4.57 -7.72 3.44
N PRO A 395 3.37 -7.10 3.39
CA PRO A 395 3.03 -6.26 2.27
C PRO A 395 3.96 -5.04 2.25
N VAL A 396 4.41 -4.65 1.06
CA VAL A 396 5.27 -3.47 0.89
C VAL A 396 4.41 -2.25 0.59
N SER A 397 4.55 -1.20 1.40
CA SER A 397 3.81 0.05 1.21
C SER A 397 4.22 0.79 -0.08
N VAL A 398 3.25 1.38 -0.76
CA VAL A 398 3.43 2.24 -1.92
C VAL A 398 4.24 3.48 -1.56
N SER A 399 4.09 4.03 -0.34
CA SER A 399 4.98 5.10 0.16
C SER A 399 6.44 4.70 0.21
N PHE A 400 6.78 3.42 0.39
CA PHE A 400 8.17 2.98 0.30
C PHE A 400 8.67 3.03 -1.14
N PHE A 401 7.89 2.55 -2.11
CA PHE A 401 8.27 2.67 -3.52
C PHE A 401 8.40 4.12 -3.96
N GLU A 402 7.50 4.99 -3.51
CA GLU A 402 7.64 6.43 -3.72
C GLU A 402 8.94 6.96 -3.11
N ALA A 403 9.22 6.68 -1.83
CA ALA A 403 10.40 7.19 -1.13
C ALA A 403 11.71 6.71 -1.76
N ILE A 404 11.85 5.40 -2.03
CA ILE A 404 13.11 4.84 -2.55
C ILE A 404 13.46 5.37 -3.94
N HIS A 405 12.45 5.81 -4.71
CA HIS A 405 12.65 6.47 -6.01
C HIS A 405 13.02 7.96 -5.91
N ASN A 406 13.31 8.48 -4.72
CA ASN A 406 13.69 9.88 -4.51
C ASN A 406 15.01 10.04 -3.74
N GLU A 407 15.81 11.06 -4.09
CA GLU A 407 17.15 11.34 -3.55
C GLU A 407 17.16 11.54 -2.02
N ASP A 408 16.10 12.15 -1.47
CA ASP A 408 15.97 12.40 -0.03
C ASP A 408 16.04 11.09 0.80
N PHE A 409 15.59 9.96 0.22
CA PHE A 409 15.67 8.64 0.86
C PHE A 409 17.11 8.12 0.94
N TRP A 410 17.89 8.28 -0.12
CA TRP A 410 19.26 7.78 -0.20
C TRP A 410 20.20 8.53 0.75
N GLN A 411 19.91 9.81 1.03
CA GLN A 411 20.63 10.61 2.02
C GLN A 411 20.37 10.17 3.48
N LEU A 412 19.24 9.49 3.73
CA LEU A 412 18.89 8.93 5.03
C LEU A 412 19.54 7.58 5.32
N LEU A 413 19.72 6.77 4.28
CA LEU A 413 20.10 5.37 4.41
C LEU A 413 21.41 5.13 5.19
N PRO A 414 22.49 5.90 5.02
CA PRO A 414 23.72 5.70 5.80
C PRO A 414 23.52 5.87 7.32
N ASN A 415 22.58 6.73 7.74
CA ASN A 415 22.35 7.06 9.14
C ASN A 415 21.35 6.12 9.82
N LEU A 416 20.33 5.66 9.09
CA LEU A 416 19.26 4.80 9.62
C LEU A 416 19.51 3.31 9.36
N GLY A 417 20.32 3.01 8.35
CA GLY A 417 20.76 1.67 7.99
C GLY A 417 19.69 0.76 7.39
N THR A 418 19.97 -0.55 7.35
CA THR A 418 19.07 -1.57 6.78
C THR A 418 17.67 -1.63 7.40
N PRO A 419 17.41 -1.23 8.66
CA PRO A 419 16.04 -1.07 9.14
C PRO A 419 15.21 -0.17 8.23
N LEU A 420 15.77 0.90 7.64
CA LEU A 420 15.06 1.78 6.71
C LEU A 420 14.54 1.06 5.45
N LEU A 421 15.32 0.10 4.94
CA LEU A 421 14.93 -0.73 3.79
C LEU A 421 13.86 -1.76 4.18
N GLN A 422 13.82 -2.15 5.45
CA GLN A 422 12.83 -3.07 6.00
C GLN A 422 11.52 -2.37 6.43
N ILE A 423 11.52 -1.04 6.54
CA ILE A 423 10.34 -0.23 6.91
C ILE A 423 9.30 -0.13 5.80
N GLY A 424 9.66 -0.50 4.57
CA GLY A 424 8.65 -0.73 3.53
C GLY A 424 7.67 -1.84 3.90
N ALA A 425 8.04 -2.77 4.78
CA ALA A 425 7.15 -3.77 5.35
C ALA A 425 6.26 -3.17 6.44
N LEU A 426 4.94 -3.30 6.27
CA LEU A 426 3.94 -2.88 7.25
C LEU A 426 4.01 -3.77 8.53
N ARG A 427 3.56 -3.27 9.70
CA ARG A 427 3.49 -4.06 10.96
C ARG A 427 2.74 -5.37 10.82
N GLU A 428 1.71 -5.34 9.99
CA GLU A 428 0.81 -6.45 9.75
C GLU A 428 1.39 -7.31 8.63
N GLY A 429 1.91 -8.48 9.00
CA GLY A 429 2.45 -9.47 8.07
C GLY A 429 1.66 -10.77 8.11
N VAL A 430 2.07 -11.74 7.29
CA VAL A 430 1.54 -13.11 7.35
C VAL A 430 2.70 -14.04 7.66
N MET A 431 2.49 -14.92 8.64
CA MET A 431 3.43 -15.98 8.96
C MET A 431 2.91 -17.29 8.40
N HIS A 432 3.49 -17.74 7.31
CA HIS A 432 3.22 -19.06 6.78
C HIS A 432 4.14 -20.06 7.44
N VAL A 433 3.58 -21.05 8.13
CA VAL A 433 4.38 -22.19 8.62
C VAL A 433 4.33 -23.27 7.55
N VAL A 434 5.46 -23.49 6.89
CA VAL A 434 5.59 -24.56 5.89
C VAL A 434 5.98 -25.84 6.64
N VAL A 435 5.00 -26.72 6.87
CA VAL A 435 5.24 -28.05 7.46
C VAL A 435 5.63 -29.01 6.34
N LEU A 436 6.82 -29.60 6.43
CA LEU A 436 7.41 -30.46 5.39
C LEU A 436 6.78 -31.86 5.25
N ASP A 437 5.68 -32.15 5.96
CA ASP A 437 5.09 -33.48 5.94
C ASP A 437 4.15 -33.65 4.74
N ARG A 438 4.49 -34.56 3.82
CA ARG A 438 3.74 -34.81 2.56
C ARG A 438 2.29 -35.28 2.80
N HIS A 439 1.91 -35.52 4.05
CA HIS A 439 0.58 -35.98 4.44
C HIS A 439 -0.18 -35.04 5.39
N ALA A 440 0.38 -33.88 5.75
CA ALA A 440 -0.32 -32.86 6.56
C ALA A 440 -0.60 -31.63 5.68
N GLN A 441 -1.85 -31.17 5.68
CA GLN A 441 -2.25 -29.95 4.97
C GLN A 441 -1.39 -28.75 5.44
N ASN A 442 -0.92 -27.93 4.49
CA ASN A 442 -0.23 -26.67 4.78
C ASN A 442 -1.11 -25.79 5.69
N GLY A 443 -0.61 -25.45 6.88
CA GLY A 443 -1.27 -24.52 7.78
C GLY A 443 -0.83 -23.09 7.51
N ILE A 444 -1.64 -22.30 6.79
CA ILE A 444 -1.46 -20.85 6.74
C ILE A 444 -2.05 -20.26 8.02
N ARG A 445 -1.24 -19.55 8.80
CA ARG A 445 -1.72 -18.80 9.97
C ARG A 445 -1.41 -17.33 9.81
N THR A 446 -2.44 -16.51 9.69
CA THR A 446 -2.27 -15.06 9.77
C THR A 446 -1.79 -14.70 11.17
N VAL A 447 -0.57 -14.17 11.26
CA VAL A 447 0.00 -13.69 12.52
C VAL A 447 0.10 -12.19 12.39
N ARG A 448 -0.75 -11.49 13.13
CA ARG A 448 -0.86 -10.02 13.09
C ARG A 448 0.41 -9.29 13.54
N GLU A 449 1.33 -9.96 14.22
CA GLU A 449 2.65 -9.39 14.52
C GLU A 449 3.65 -10.50 14.88
N SER A 450 4.77 -10.61 14.16
CA SER A 450 5.88 -11.48 14.59
C SER A 450 6.78 -10.73 15.59
N SER A 451 7.36 -11.45 16.56
CA SER A 451 8.32 -10.87 17.50
C SER A 451 9.51 -10.21 16.80
N ALA A 452 9.93 -10.75 15.65
CA ALA A 452 11.03 -10.22 14.84
C ALA A 452 10.67 -8.88 14.16
N ALA A 453 9.44 -8.73 13.65
CA ALA A 453 8.97 -7.44 13.11
C ALA A 453 8.88 -6.37 14.22
N ARG A 454 8.34 -6.75 15.38
CA ARG A 454 8.25 -5.86 16.56
C ARG A 454 9.62 -5.37 17.02
N ASN A 455 10.59 -6.26 17.15
CA ASN A 455 11.94 -5.92 17.61
C ASN A 455 12.65 -4.96 16.65
N ARG A 456 12.57 -5.21 15.34
CA ARG A 456 13.17 -4.33 14.32
C ARG A 456 12.57 -2.93 14.33
N ARG A 457 11.26 -2.83 14.49
CA ARG A 457 10.61 -1.52 14.63
C ARG A 457 11.01 -0.82 15.92
N THR A 458 11.09 -1.54 17.03
CA THR A 458 11.55 -0.96 18.30
C THR A 458 12.94 -0.34 18.14
N GLN A 459 13.82 -0.99 17.37
CA GLN A 459 15.14 -0.45 17.03
C GLN A 459 15.06 0.80 16.17
N PHE A 460 14.21 0.81 15.12
CA PHE A 460 14.01 1.99 14.29
C PHE A 460 13.39 3.17 15.06
N ASP A 461 12.35 2.92 15.84
CA ASP A 461 11.68 3.91 16.69
C ASP A 461 12.69 4.51 17.68
N ALA A 462 13.55 3.68 18.27
CA ALA A 462 14.64 4.15 19.13
C ALA A 462 15.63 5.05 18.37
N GLN A 463 16.04 4.68 17.15
CA GLN A 463 16.95 5.48 16.34
C GLN A 463 16.36 6.83 15.95
N ILE A 464 15.10 6.87 15.49
CA ILE A 464 14.41 8.12 15.18
C ILE A 464 14.29 9.00 16.42
N ASN A 465 13.94 8.43 17.58
CA ASN A 465 13.84 9.18 18.82
C ASN A 465 15.19 9.76 19.27
N VAL A 466 16.29 9.03 19.10
CA VAL A 466 17.64 9.54 19.35
C VAL A 466 17.97 10.71 18.41
N MET A 467 17.64 10.58 17.12
CA MET A 467 17.85 11.67 16.16
C MET A 467 16.99 12.91 16.44
N MET A 468 15.73 12.72 16.87
CA MET A 468 14.85 13.81 17.33
C MET A 468 15.50 14.60 18.48
N GLY A 469 16.18 13.92 19.40
CA GLY A 469 16.90 14.55 20.51
C GLY A 469 18.03 15.48 20.07
N ASN A 470 18.57 15.28 18.86
CA ASN A 470 19.71 16.01 18.33
C ASN A 470 19.33 17.15 17.35
N LEU A 471 18.04 17.44 17.17
CA LEU A 471 17.53 18.40 16.18
C LEU A 471 18.12 19.82 16.28
N MET A 472 18.49 20.26 17.50
CA MET A 472 19.05 21.60 17.71
C MET A 472 20.45 21.79 17.11
N GLY A 473 21.20 20.70 16.89
CA GLY A 473 22.54 20.72 16.30
C GLY A 473 22.57 20.57 14.77
N MET A 474 21.43 20.28 14.13
CA MET A 474 21.36 19.96 12.70
C MET A 474 21.32 21.21 11.82
N THR A 475 22.00 21.13 10.67
CA THR A 475 21.91 22.06 9.54
C THR A 475 20.50 22.04 8.90
N PRO A 476 20.14 23.05 8.08
CA PRO A 476 18.85 23.06 7.37
C PRO A 476 18.63 21.85 6.46
N ASP A 477 19.68 21.36 5.80
CA ASP A 477 19.57 20.19 4.92
C ASP A 477 19.42 18.90 5.72
N GLU A 478 20.17 18.74 6.81
CA GLU A 478 19.97 17.61 7.74
C GLU A 478 18.55 17.60 8.32
N LYS A 479 17.99 18.78 8.65
CA LYS A 479 16.59 18.89 9.09
C LYS A 479 15.61 18.47 8.02
N ARG A 480 15.85 18.81 6.74
CA ARG A 480 14.99 18.41 5.61
C ARG A 480 15.02 16.90 5.41
N ILE A 481 16.22 16.32 5.36
CA ILE A 481 16.47 14.88 5.23
C ILE A 481 15.78 14.15 6.39
N PHE A 482 16.03 14.60 7.61
CA PHE A 482 15.40 14.04 8.81
C PHE A 482 13.87 14.13 8.78
N GLN A 483 13.31 15.26 8.31
CA GLN A 483 11.86 15.41 8.16
C GLN A 483 11.28 14.37 7.20
N THR A 484 11.99 13.98 6.14
CA THR A 484 11.58 12.89 5.25
C THR A 484 11.49 11.56 6.01
N GLY A 485 12.51 11.20 6.79
CA GLY A 485 12.51 9.97 7.60
C GLY A 485 11.40 9.96 8.66
N TYR A 486 11.19 11.10 9.31
CA TYR A 486 10.10 11.32 10.26
C TYR A 486 8.72 11.20 9.61
N ASN A 487 8.54 11.76 8.40
CA ASN A 487 7.31 11.66 7.64
C ASN A 487 7.02 10.21 7.25
N ILE A 488 8.02 9.45 6.78
CA ILE A 488 7.86 8.02 6.48
C ILE A 488 7.39 7.26 7.74
N HIS A 489 8.06 7.49 8.88
CA HIS A 489 7.69 6.86 10.15
C HIS A 489 6.25 7.18 10.57
N LYS A 490 5.86 8.47 10.54
CA LYS A 490 4.51 8.91 10.88
C LYS A 490 3.45 8.37 9.93
N SER A 491 3.74 8.41 8.63
CA SER A 491 2.91 7.89 7.57
C SER A 491 2.54 6.44 7.85
N LEU A 492 3.53 5.59 8.12
CA LEU A 492 3.29 4.17 8.40
C LEU A 492 2.47 3.95 9.67
N GLY A 493 2.75 4.72 10.74
CA GLY A 493 1.92 4.68 11.95
C GLY A 493 0.45 5.08 11.70
N ALA A 494 0.22 6.09 10.86
CA ALA A 494 -1.12 6.52 10.49
C ALA A 494 -1.85 5.51 9.59
N VAL A 495 -1.15 4.91 8.61
CA VAL A 495 -1.68 3.81 7.78
C VAL A 495 -2.14 2.64 8.65
N GLU A 496 -1.33 2.25 9.63
CA GLU A 496 -1.65 1.15 10.55
C GLU A 496 -2.86 1.46 11.44
N GLN A 497 -2.95 2.69 11.94
CA GLN A 497 -4.10 3.14 12.72
C GLN A 497 -5.38 3.11 11.86
N TYR A 498 -5.29 3.55 10.60
CA TYR A 498 -6.38 3.47 9.64
C TYR A 498 -6.82 2.03 9.39
N TYR A 499 -5.85 1.13 9.11
CA TYR A 499 -6.10 -0.29 8.89
C TYR A 499 -6.70 -0.99 10.12
N SER A 500 -6.15 -0.73 11.31
CA SER A 500 -6.67 -1.29 12.58
C SER A 500 -8.13 -0.89 12.80
N SER A 501 -8.46 0.37 12.48
CA SER A 501 -9.84 0.87 12.55
C SER A 501 -10.73 0.17 11.51
N SER A 502 -10.24 -0.10 10.30
CA SER A 502 -10.95 -0.90 9.30
C SER A 502 -11.24 -2.34 9.78
N LEU A 503 -10.27 -2.99 10.44
CA LEU A 503 -10.43 -4.34 10.96
C LEU A 503 -11.48 -4.42 12.09
N GLN A 504 -11.56 -3.39 12.93
CA GLN A 504 -12.60 -3.29 13.96
C GLN A 504 -13.99 -3.10 13.33
N LEU A 505 -14.06 -2.36 12.22
CA LEU A 505 -15.31 -2.05 11.54
C LEU A 505 -15.95 -3.24 10.83
N ALA A 506 -15.15 -4.18 10.31
CA ALA A 506 -15.62 -5.32 9.52
C ALA A 506 -16.63 -6.23 10.26
N PRO A 507 -16.34 -6.78 11.46
CA PRO A 507 -17.29 -7.62 12.18
C PRO A 507 -18.54 -6.85 12.65
N LEU A 508 -18.37 -5.57 12.99
CA LEU A 508 -19.49 -4.70 13.35
C LEU A 508 -20.43 -4.47 12.15
N THR A 509 -19.87 -4.34 10.95
CA THR A 509 -20.64 -4.23 9.70
C THR A 509 -21.42 -5.51 9.43
N ASP A 510 -20.84 -6.69 9.68
CA ASP A 510 -21.53 -7.96 9.51
C ASP A 510 -22.70 -8.10 10.48
N GLN A 511 -22.48 -7.79 11.76
CA GLN A 511 -23.53 -7.81 12.78
C GLN A 511 -24.64 -6.79 12.45
N PHE A 512 -24.26 -5.61 11.98
CA PHE A 512 -25.18 -4.56 11.57
C PHE A 512 -26.09 -5.01 10.42
N VAL A 513 -25.53 -5.64 9.38
CA VAL A 513 -26.29 -6.15 8.23
C VAL A 513 -27.25 -7.25 8.67
N GLU A 514 -26.79 -8.16 9.52
CA GLU A 514 -27.61 -9.28 9.98
C GLU A 514 -28.80 -8.82 10.83
N ASN A 515 -28.56 -7.92 11.77
CA ASN A 515 -29.62 -7.29 12.55
C ASN A 515 -30.59 -6.49 11.67
N GLY A 516 -30.09 -5.79 10.65
CA GLY A 516 -30.93 -5.10 9.66
C GLY A 516 -31.88 -6.05 8.92
N ARG A 517 -31.41 -7.26 8.56
CA ARG A 517 -32.27 -8.31 7.97
C ARG A 517 -33.31 -8.82 8.96
N ARG A 518 -32.90 -9.10 10.20
CA ARG A 518 -33.83 -9.52 11.27
C ARG A 518 -34.93 -8.50 11.50
N ILE A 519 -34.59 -7.21 11.54
CA ILE A 519 -35.55 -6.11 11.67
C ILE A 519 -36.53 -6.08 10.49
N ALA A 520 -36.05 -6.28 9.26
CA ALA A 520 -36.91 -6.31 8.07
C ALA A 520 -37.90 -7.48 8.13
N VAL A 521 -37.43 -8.70 8.44
CA VAL A 521 -38.29 -9.88 8.59
C VAL A 521 -39.34 -9.67 9.67
N LEU A 522 -38.94 -9.22 10.86
CA LEU A 522 -39.86 -8.98 11.98
C LEU A 522 -40.91 -7.91 11.66
N ARG A 523 -40.54 -6.91 10.86
CA ARG A 523 -41.48 -5.88 10.40
C ARG A 523 -42.50 -6.46 9.42
N ASP A 524 -42.05 -7.27 8.47
CA ASP A 524 -42.91 -7.89 7.47
C ASP A 524 -43.85 -8.92 8.15
N ASP A 525 -43.36 -9.69 9.13
CA ASP A 525 -44.17 -10.58 9.98
C ASP A 525 -45.23 -9.80 10.78
N ALA A 526 -44.85 -8.65 11.37
CA ALA A 526 -45.78 -7.80 12.11
C ALA A 526 -46.87 -7.21 11.20
N ALA A 527 -46.52 -6.82 9.97
CA ALA A 527 -47.48 -6.33 8.98
C ALA A 527 -48.48 -7.43 8.57
N ALA A 528 -47.98 -8.65 8.29
CA ALA A 528 -48.81 -9.80 7.96
C ALA A 528 -49.79 -10.17 9.10
N LEU A 529 -49.34 -10.10 10.37
CA LEU A 529 -50.20 -10.34 11.52
C LEU A 529 -51.30 -9.27 11.66
N LEU A 530 -51.01 -8.00 11.36
CA LEU A 530 -52.01 -6.92 11.37
C LEU A 530 -53.05 -7.10 10.26
N GLU A 531 -52.64 -7.56 9.08
CA GLU A 531 -53.56 -7.95 8.01
C GLU A 531 -54.44 -9.15 8.43
N GLU A 532 -53.87 -10.16 9.09
CA GLU A 532 -54.62 -11.33 9.58
C GLU A 532 -55.69 -10.95 10.63
N VAL A 533 -55.40 -10.00 11.54
CA VAL A 533 -56.39 -9.47 12.48
C VAL A 533 -57.56 -8.81 11.74
N ALA A 534 -57.29 -8.08 10.66
CA ALA A 534 -58.32 -7.42 9.87
C ALA A 534 -59.21 -8.41 9.11
N GLU A 535 -58.66 -9.55 8.69
CA GLU A 535 -59.40 -10.61 7.98
C GLU A 535 -60.17 -11.57 8.89
N LYS A 536 -59.68 -11.83 10.12
CA LYS A 536 -60.27 -12.80 11.06
C LYS A 536 -60.49 -12.21 12.46
N PRO A 537 -61.47 -11.32 12.64
CA PRO A 537 -61.70 -10.64 13.93
C PRO A 537 -62.01 -11.60 15.09
N GLN A 538 -62.63 -12.75 14.79
CA GLN A 538 -62.96 -13.80 15.77
C GLN A 538 -61.73 -14.47 16.42
N ASP A 539 -60.56 -14.42 15.78
CA ASP A 539 -59.30 -15.03 16.27
C ASP A 539 -58.35 -14.00 16.91
N ALA A 540 -58.82 -12.75 17.08
CA ALA A 540 -58.00 -11.59 17.48
C ALA A 540 -57.13 -11.84 18.72
N THR A 541 -57.65 -12.50 19.74
CA THR A 541 -56.90 -12.75 21.00
C THR A 541 -55.62 -13.58 20.77
N GLY A 542 -55.68 -14.57 19.87
CA GLY A 542 -54.51 -15.41 19.55
C GLY A 542 -53.51 -14.71 18.63
N ILE A 543 -53.99 -13.84 17.74
CA ILE A 543 -53.15 -13.06 16.83
C ILE A 543 -52.47 -11.91 17.59
N GLU A 544 -53.15 -11.28 18.55
CA GLU A 544 -52.60 -10.26 19.45
C GLU A 544 -51.42 -10.78 20.28
N GLN A 545 -51.50 -12.02 20.79
CA GLN A 545 -50.38 -12.65 21.51
C GLN A 545 -49.16 -12.87 20.59
N LYS A 546 -49.37 -13.34 19.36
CA LYS A 546 -48.30 -13.50 18.36
C LYS A 546 -47.68 -12.15 17.99
N TYR A 547 -48.52 -11.14 17.79
CA TYR A 547 -48.10 -9.77 17.51
C TYR A 547 -47.25 -9.20 18.66
N GLY A 548 -47.67 -9.41 19.92
CA GLY A 548 -46.88 -9.04 21.10
C GLY A 548 -45.48 -9.66 21.10
N ALA A 549 -45.36 -10.96 20.81
CA ALA A 549 -44.07 -11.65 20.75
C ALA A 549 -43.17 -11.15 19.60
N VAL A 550 -43.74 -10.88 18.42
CA VAL A 550 -43.01 -10.28 17.28
C VAL A 550 -42.57 -8.86 17.63
N LYS A 551 -43.44 -8.06 18.27
CA LYS A 551 -43.14 -6.70 18.74
C LYS A 551 -41.99 -6.70 19.75
N ASP A 552 -42.00 -7.59 20.74
CA ASP A 552 -40.92 -7.68 21.73
C ASP A 552 -39.59 -8.07 21.09
N SER A 553 -39.62 -9.05 20.17
CA SER A 553 -38.43 -9.47 19.40
C SER A 553 -37.89 -8.35 18.50
N TYR A 554 -38.80 -7.57 17.89
CA TYR A 554 -38.45 -6.40 17.08
C TYR A 554 -37.78 -5.31 17.93
N LEU A 555 -38.36 -4.96 19.08
CA LEU A 555 -37.79 -3.97 20.00
C LEU A 555 -36.43 -4.40 20.56
N GLN A 556 -36.27 -5.68 20.88
CA GLN A 556 -34.99 -6.23 21.32
C GLN A 556 -33.93 -6.16 20.22
N THR A 557 -34.28 -6.56 19.00
CA THR A 557 -33.37 -6.50 17.84
C THR A 557 -33.02 -5.05 17.48
N LEU A 558 -33.95 -4.10 17.63
CA LEU A 558 -33.67 -2.68 17.46
C LEU A 558 -32.65 -2.15 18.48
N ARG A 559 -32.75 -2.57 19.75
CA ARG A 559 -31.76 -2.18 20.79
C ARG A 559 -30.39 -2.75 20.50
N GLU A 560 -30.32 -4.01 20.08
CA GLU A 560 -29.08 -4.66 19.62
C GLU A 560 -28.48 -3.90 18.43
N GLN A 561 -29.32 -3.58 17.44
CA GLN A 561 -28.87 -2.83 16.27
C GLN A 561 -28.35 -1.46 16.64
N PHE A 562 -29.04 -0.78 17.55
CA PHE A 562 -28.65 0.54 18.00
C PHE A 562 -27.30 0.57 18.72
N ALA A 563 -27.02 -0.44 19.56
CA ALA A 563 -25.70 -0.61 20.16
C ALA A 563 -24.62 -0.79 19.09
N VAL A 564 -24.89 -1.64 18.10
CA VAL A 564 -23.97 -1.86 16.96
C VAL A 564 -23.76 -0.57 16.17
N VAL A 565 -24.81 0.21 15.88
CA VAL A 565 -24.66 1.47 15.12
C VAL A 565 -23.76 2.46 15.87
N LYS A 566 -23.87 2.55 17.20
CA LYS A 566 -22.97 3.39 18.01
C LYS A 566 -21.50 2.98 17.86
N ASP A 567 -21.21 1.69 17.93
CA ASP A 567 -19.85 1.17 17.80
C ASP A 567 -19.31 1.36 16.37
N VAL A 568 -20.14 1.08 15.37
CA VAL A 568 -19.89 1.30 13.93
C VAL A 568 -19.58 2.77 13.65
N PHE A 569 -20.35 3.68 14.28
CA PHE A 569 -20.13 5.12 14.18
C PHE A 569 -18.82 5.57 14.81
N ALA A 570 -18.52 5.13 16.04
CA ALA A 570 -17.27 5.46 16.72
C ALA A 570 -16.04 4.97 15.94
N ALA A 571 -16.09 3.75 15.39
CA ALA A 571 -15.05 3.20 14.54
C ALA A 571 -14.88 4.00 13.23
N HIS A 572 -15.97 4.48 12.62
CA HIS A 572 -15.90 5.35 11.45
C HIS A 572 -15.28 6.72 11.75
N GLN A 573 -15.65 7.35 12.88
CA GLN A 573 -15.02 8.60 13.33
C GLN A 573 -13.53 8.43 13.57
N ALA A 574 -13.12 7.32 14.18
CA ALA A 574 -11.72 6.97 14.37
C ALA A 574 -10.99 6.79 13.03
N ARG A 575 -11.63 6.11 12.06
CA ARG A 575 -11.09 5.91 10.70
C ARG A 575 -10.91 7.24 9.95
N ILE A 576 -11.83 8.18 10.10
CA ILE A 576 -11.70 9.54 9.52
C ILE A 576 -10.59 10.33 10.20
N ALA A 577 -10.47 10.26 11.53
CA ALA A 577 -9.37 10.89 12.23
C ALA A 577 -8.01 10.31 11.79
N ALA A 578 -7.93 9.00 11.59
CA ALA A 578 -6.74 8.33 11.06
C ALA A 578 -6.43 8.76 9.61
N LEU A 579 -7.46 8.90 8.76
CA LEU A 579 -7.29 9.43 7.41
C LEU A 579 -6.74 10.86 7.45
N GLU A 580 -7.32 11.75 8.25
CA GLU A 580 -6.83 13.13 8.35
C GLU A 580 -5.39 13.21 8.85
N ALA A 581 -5.00 12.33 9.78
CA ALA A 581 -3.63 12.22 10.25
C ALA A 581 -2.68 11.73 9.14
N LEU A 582 -3.14 10.80 8.31
CA LEU A 582 -2.39 10.31 7.15
C LEU A 582 -2.22 11.38 6.07
N GLU A 583 -3.30 12.09 5.75
CA GLU A 583 -3.29 13.12 4.72
C GLU A 583 -2.45 14.34 5.10
N ALA A 584 -2.29 14.60 6.40
CA ALA A 584 -1.35 15.60 6.90
C ALA A 584 0.11 15.28 6.56
N VAL A 585 0.42 14.02 6.20
CA VAL A 585 1.76 13.55 5.85
C VAL A 585 1.90 13.25 4.35
N GLN A 586 0.91 12.56 3.77
CA GLN A 586 0.97 12.04 2.40
C GLN A 586 0.22 12.91 1.37
N GLY A 587 -0.49 13.95 1.80
CA GLY A 587 -1.46 14.65 0.97
C GLY A 587 -2.81 13.93 0.93
N GLN A 588 -3.80 14.53 0.28
CA GLN A 588 -5.17 14.03 0.27
C GLN A 588 -5.30 12.70 -0.50
N ASP A 589 -6.09 11.77 0.05
CA ASP A 589 -6.46 10.51 -0.58
C ASP A 589 -7.94 10.55 -0.95
N GLN A 590 -8.21 11.02 -2.18
CA GLN A 590 -9.57 11.19 -2.70
C GLN A 590 -10.37 9.88 -2.70
N GLU A 591 -9.71 8.74 -2.86
CA GLU A 591 -10.36 7.44 -2.94
C GLU A 591 -10.80 6.95 -1.56
N ARG A 592 -9.93 7.08 -0.53
CA ARG A 592 -10.31 6.82 0.87
C ARG A 592 -11.41 7.77 1.32
N ARG A 593 -11.35 9.05 0.92
CA ARG A 593 -12.42 10.03 1.17
C ARG A 593 -13.74 9.60 0.53
N ALA A 594 -13.74 9.23 -0.75
CA ALA A 594 -14.93 8.75 -1.46
C ALA A 594 -15.51 7.49 -0.80
N THR A 595 -14.64 6.56 -0.39
CA THR A 595 -15.03 5.32 0.31
C THR A 595 -15.72 5.63 1.64
N LEU A 596 -15.13 6.50 2.47
CA LEU A 596 -15.71 6.91 3.74
C LEU A 596 -16.99 7.73 3.55
N SER A 597 -17.05 8.56 2.52
CA SER A 597 -18.24 9.34 2.17
C SER A 597 -19.40 8.44 1.76
N GLY A 598 -19.16 7.45 0.89
CA GLY A 598 -20.16 6.46 0.49
C GLY A 598 -20.67 5.63 1.66
N TRP A 599 -19.75 5.17 2.52
CA TRP A 599 -20.09 4.49 3.77
C TRP A 599 -20.98 5.35 4.66
N ASN A 600 -20.60 6.62 4.86
CA ASN A 600 -21.33 7.55 5.72
C ASN A 600 -22.75 7.79 5.21
N TYR A 601 -22.89 7.97 3.89
CA TYR A 601 -24.18 8.09 3.24
C TYR A 601 -25.06 6.86 3.50
N ASP A 602 -24.54 5.66 3.26
CA ASP A 602 -25.29 4.42 3.46
C ASP A 602 -25.72 4.22 4.92
N THR A 603 -24.84 4.51 5.89
CA THR A 603 -25.18 4.44 7.32
C THR A 603 -26.30 5.43 7.66
N ARG A 604 -26.25 6.66 7.15
CA ARG A 604 -27.29 7.67 7.41
C ARG A 604 -28.63 7.26 6.83
N VAL A 605 -28.66 6.73 5.60
CA VAL A 605 -29.87 6.20 4.97
C VAL A 605 -30.48 5.09 5.84
N PHE A 606 -29.65 4.20 6.37
CA PHE A 606 -30.11 3.16 7.28
C PHE A 606 -30.58 3.69 8.64
N VAL A 607 -29.82 4.56 9.31
CA VAL A 607 -30.21 5.17 10.59
C VAL A 607 -31.58 5.84 10.46
N ARG A 608 -31.83 6.51 9.34
CA ARG A 608 -33.14 7.12 9.03
C ARG A 608 -34.24 6.08 8.80
N SER A 609 -33.94 4.93 8.20
CA SER A 609 -34.94 3.87 8.02
C SER A 609 -35.35 3.23 9.35
N LEU A 610 -34.47 3.26 10.36
CA LEU A 610 -34.80 2.83 11.73
C LEU A 610 -35.74 3.81 12.47
N VAL A 611 -35.81 5.08 12.05
CA VAL A 611 -36.68 6.11 12.65
C VAL A 611 -38.17 5.92 12.30
N ALA A 612 -38.51 4.91 11.49
CA ALA A 612 -39.89 4.49 11.22
C ALA A 612 -40.32 3.23 12.00
N PRO A 613 -40.23 3.17 13.35
CA PRO A 613 -40.67 2.01 14.10
C PRO A 613 -42.19 1.88 14.12
N LEU A 614 -42.67 0.66 14.37
CA LEU A 614 -44.09 0.32 14.57
C LEU A 614 -44.76 1.18 15.68
N GLU A 615 -44.00 1.58 16.71
CA GLU A 615 -44.35 2.62 17.69
C GLU A 615 -43.07 3.38 18.10
N PRO A 616 -43.06 4.73 18.10
CA PRO A 616 -41.87 5.50 18.43
C PRO A 616 -41.62 5.58 19.94
N ASP A 617 -40.60 4.88 20.43
CA ASP A 617 -39.95 5.29 21.69
C ASP A 617 -39.21 6.60 21.41
N GLN A 618 -39.76 7.70 21.92
CA GLN A 618 -39.23 9.05 21.69
C GLN A 618 -37.77 9.19 22.12
N ARG A 619 -37.32 8.42 23.13
CA ARG A 619 -35.91 8.43 23.55
C ARG A 619 -35.02 7.84 22.46
N VAL A 620 -35.41 6.70 21.88
CA VAL A 620 -34.66 6.05 20.79
C VAL A 620 -34.64 6.93 19.54
N VAL A 621 -35.78 7.55 19.18
CA VAL A 621 -35.87 8.50 18.06
C VAL A 621 -34.92 9.68 18.25
N ASN A 622 -34.89 10.25 19.45
CA ASN A 622 -33.99 11.36 19.79
C ASN A 622 -32.51 10.98 19.68
N GLU A 623 -32.13 9.79 20.16
CA GLU A 623 -30.74 9.33 20.05
C GLU A 623 -30.35 9.01 18.59
N LEU A 624 -31.28 8.51 17.76
CA LEU A 624 -31.06 8.30 16.32
C LEU A 624 -30.87 9.63 15.57
N HIS A 625 -31.63 10.67 15.91
CA HIS A 625 -31.45 12.01 15.34
C HIS A 625 -30.10 12.62 15.68
N GLU A 626 -29.66 12.51 16.95
CA GLU A 626 -28.32 12.95 17.35
C GLU A 626 -27.24 12.20 16.56
N MET A 627 -27.42 10.89 16.36
CA MET A 627 -26.48 10.08 15.60
C MET A 627 -26.42 10.46 14.11
N ASP A 628 -27.56 10.70 13.46
CA ASP A 628 -27.60 11.17 12.06
C ASP A 628 -26.94 12.55 11.93
N PHE A 629 -27.13 13.44 12.92
CA PHE A 629 -26.45 14.72 12.97
C PHE A 629 -24.93 14.58 13.13
N GLN A 630 -24.45 13.69 14.00
CA GLN A 630 -23.02 13.44 14.17
C GLN A 630 -22.39 12.75 12.93
N LEU A 631 -23.13 11.88 12.25
CA LEU A 631 -22.75 11.32 10.95
C LEU A 631 -22.64 12.41 9.89
N GLU A 632 -23.52 13.40 9.89
CA GLU A 632 -23.43 14.55 8.99
C GLU A 632 -22.17 15.40 9.23
N ILE A 633 -21.85 15.70 10.49
CA ILE A 633 -20.59 16.39 10.83
C ILE A 633 -19.39 15.59 10.30
N THR A 634 -19.47 14.27 10.44
CA THR A 634 -18.44 13.34 10.00
C THR A 634 -18.30 13.32 8.47
N ARG A 635 -19.42 13.40 7.72
CA ARG A 635 -19.44 13.58 6.26
C ARG A 635 -18.68 14.83 5.84
N LEU A 636 -18.91 15.96 6.51
CA LEU A 636 -18.27 17.24 6.18
C LEU A 636 -16.74 17.20 6.32
N ARG A 637 -16.18 16.28 7.13
CA ARG A 637 -14.73 16.10 7.26
C ARG A 637 -14.09 15.39 6.07
N VAL A 638 -14.82 14.46 5.44
CA VAL A 638 -14.37 13.70 4.27
C VAL A 638 -14.83 14.28 2.94
N TRP A 639 -15.75 15.25 2.98
CA TRP A 639 -16.25 15.95 1.79
C TRP A 639 -15.13 16.73 1.09
N ASP A 640 -15.08 16.61 -0.23
CA ASP A 640 -14.17 17.32 -1.12
C ASP A 640 -15.00 18.08 -2.16
N VAL A 641 -14.82 19.40 -2.20
CA VAL A 641 -15.55 20.32 -3.09
C VAL A 641 -15.21 20.06 -4.55
N ASP A 642 -14.00 19.55 -4.83
CA ASP A 642 -13.50 19.37 -6.19
C ASP A 642 -13.99 18.06 -6.84
N THR A 643 -14.56 17.13 -6.04
CA THR A 643 -15.12 15.85 -6.51
C THR A 643 -16.65 15.80 -6.46
N ALA A 644 -17.28 16.83 -5.91
CA ALA A 644 -18.72 16.96 -5.91
C ALA A 644 -19.17 17.28 -7.34
N ASP A 645 -19.56 16.26 -8.11
CA ASP A 645 -20.39 16.42 -9.30
C ASP A 645 -21.52 17.39 -8.92
N GLY A 646 -21.47 18.62 -9.43
CA GLY A 646 -22.31 19.75 -8.99
C GLY A 646 -23.82 19.62 -9.30
N GLY A 647 -24.39 18.43 -9.17
CA GLY A 647 -25.78 18.12 -9.42
C GLY A 647 -26.60 17.99 -8.14
N CYS A 648 -27.65 18.81 -8.04
CA CYS A 648 -28.96 18.69 -7.33
C CYS A 648 -29.09 18.07 -5.92
N ARG A 649 -28.23 17.12 -5.49
CA ARG A 649 -28.26 16.40 -4.21
C ARG A 649 -28.03 17.31 -2.99
N ASP A 650 -27.24 18.37 -3.14
CA ASP A 650 -26.91 19.30 -2.05
C ASP A 650 -28.11 20.07 -1.48
N SER A 651 -29.14 20.32 -2.31
CA SER A 651 -30.30 21.14 -1.91
C SER A 651 -31.34 20.37 -1.07
N GLU A 652 -31.53 19.08 -1.35
CA GLU A 652 -32.43 18.21 -0.59
C GLU A 652 -31.78 17.75 0.71
N GLU A 653 -30.47 17.49 0.67
CA GLU A 653 -29.68 17.16 1.86
C GLU A 653 -29.56 18.34 2.83
N TYR A 654 -29.42 19.57 2.33
CA TYR A 654 -29.48 20.80 3.14
C TYR A 654 -30.82 20.96 3.89
N ARG A 655 -31.94 20.69 3.20
CA ARG A 655 -33.28 20.77 3.82
C ARG A 655 -33.42 19.75 4.96
N LYS A 656 -32.84 18.56 4.79
CA LYS A 656 -32.81 17.49 5.82
C LYS A 656 -31.90 17.85 7.00
N LEU A 657 -30.75 18.48 6.74
CA LEU A 657 -29.82 18.99 7.75
C LEU A 657 -30.49 20.01 8.68
N MET A 658 -31.27 20.94 8.11
CA MET A 658 -32.03 21.93 8.88
C MET A 658 -33.14 21.30 9.73
N GLN A 659 -33.82 20.27 9.22
CA GLN A 659 -34.84 19.54 9.97
C GLN A 659 -34.25 18.75 11.15
N LEU A 660 -33.10 18.08 10.95
CA LEU A 660 -32.40 17.33 11.98
C LEU A 660 -31.82 18.24 13.07
N TRP A 661 -31.25 19.38 12.68
CA TRP A 661 -30.76 20.37 13.63
C TRP A 661 -31.90 20.96 14.48
N GLN A 662 -33.06 21.25 13.88
CA GLN A 662 -34.26 21.67 14.61
C GLN A 662 -34.74 20.60 15.61
N ALA A 663 -34.62 19.31 15.26
CA ALA A 663 -34.95 18.18 16.14
C ALA A 663 -33.91 17.93 17.25
N CYS A 664 -32.66 18.32 17.08
CA CYS A 664 -31.64 18.24 18.14
C CYS A 664 -31.74 19.41 19.14
N GLN A 665 -32.18 20.59 18.68
CA GLN A 665 -32.40 21.78 19.53
C GLN A 665 -33.47 21.59 20.61
N SER A 666 -34.40 20.66 20.44
CA SER A 666 -35.40 20.30 21.44
C SER A 666 -34.85 19.45 22.60
N ASN A 667 -33.62 18.89 22.49
CA ASN A 667 -32.93 18.17 23.56
C ASN A 667 -31.74 18.97 24.10
N ARG A 668 -31.98 19.75 25.18
CA ARG A 668 -30.95 20.54 25.85
C ARG A 668 -30.07 19.65 26.74
N GLY A 669 -28.75 19.60 26.49
CA GLY A 669 -27.84 18.99 27.47
C GLY A 669 -26.35 18.94 27.12
N GLN A 670 -25.96 18.36 25.98
CA GLN A 670 -24.54 17.97 25.78
C GLN A 670 -23.94 18.27 24.38
N GLY A 671 -24.74 18.51 23.34
CA GLY A 671 -24.24 18.70 21.97
C GLY A 671 -23.42 19.97 21.72
N SER A 672 -23.53 21.00 22.56
CA SER A 672 -23.05 22.36 22.24
C SER A 672 -21.53 22.54 22.26
N ALA A 673 -20.78 21.76 23.05
CA ALA A 673 -19.33 21.87 23.16
C ALA A 673 -18.58 21.17 22.01
N ILE A 674 -19.03 19.98 21.60
CA ILE A 674 -18.44 19.21 20.50
C ILE A 674 -18.74 19.88 19.15
N VAL A 675 -19.99 20.35 18.99
CA VAL A 675 -20.39 21.17 17.82
C VAL A 675 -19.52 22.43 17.75
N ARG A 676 -19.29 23.12 18.87
CA ARG A 676 -18.41 24.30 18.97
C ARG A 676 -16.98 24.01 18.53
N GLN A 677 -16.36 22.93 19.01
CA GLN A 677 -14.97 22.57 18.65
C GLN A 677 -14.83 22.17 17.17
N ASN A 678 -15.81 21.46 16.62
CA ASN A 678 -15.80 21.05 15.21
C ASN A 678 -16.07 22.23 14.27
N CYS A 679 -16.97 23.16 14.63
CA CYS A 679 -17.18 24.40 13.88
C CYS A 679 -15.92 25.30 13.86
N GLN A 680 -15.19 25.41 14.98
CA GLN A 680 -13.92 26.16 15.03
C GLN A 680 -12.81 25.53 14.17
N ARG A 681 -12.74 24.20 14.08
CA ARG A 681 -11.79 23.51 13.18
C ARG A 681 -12.14 23.66 11.70
N LEU A 682 -13.43 23.60 11.37
CA LEU A 682 -13.93 23.88 10.01
C LEU A 682 -13.68 25.34 9.61
N PHE A 683 -13.78 26.27 10.55
CA PHE A 683 -13.44 27.69 10.38
C PHE A 683 -11.98 27.89 9.96
N HIS A 684 -11.01 27.28 10.66
CA HIS A 684 -9.59 27.38 10.30
C HIS A 684 -9.23 26.71 8.96
N ARG A 685 -9.90 25.63 8.58
CA ARG A 685 -9.71 25.03 7.24
C ARG A 685 -10.31 25.89 6.12
N SER A 686 -11.39 26.62 6.40
CA SER A 686 -12.05 27.48 5.41
C SER A 686 -11.21 28.68 4.95
N GLU A 687 -10.26 29.14 5.80
CA GLU A 687 -9.30 30.19 5.43
C GLU A 687 -8.29 29.74 4.36
N GLN A 688 -8.14 28.42 4.15
CA GLN A 688 -7.22 27.84 3.18
C GLN A 688 -7.89 27.38 1.86
N GLY A 689 -9.23 27.36 1.77
CA GLY A 689 -9.99 26.84 0.62
C GLY A 689 -10.77 27.90 -0.16
N GLN A 690 -10.74 27.84 -1.49
CA GLN A 690 -11.23 28.90 -2.42
C GLN A 690 -12.76 29.01 -2.60
N SER A 691 -13.60 28.26 -1.89
CA SER A 691 -15.07 28.35 -2.04
C SER A 691 -15.73 29.33 -1.07
N LEU A 692 -16.02 30.54 -1.56
CA LEU A 692 -16.71 31.63 -0.85
C LEU A 692 -18.10 31.23 -0.31
N LEU A 693 -18.80 30.29 -0.96
CA LEU A 693 -20.11 29.77 -0.55
C LEU A 693 -20.02 28.90 0.71
N VAL A 694 -19.02 28.02 0.77
CA VAL A 694 -18.75 27.17 1.93
C VAL A 694 -18.22 27.99 3.11
N GLN A 695 -17.34 28.97 2.84
CA GLN A 695 -16.90 29.95 3.85
C GLN A 695 -18.08 30.72 4.44
N GLY A 696 -19.04 31.18 3.61
CA GLY A 696 -20.24 31.87 4.07
C GLY A 696 -21.16 31.00 4.91
N ALA A 697 -21.38 29.74 4.51
CA ALA A 697 -22.18 28.77 5.24
C ALA A 697 -21.57 28.42 6.61
N ILE A 698 -20.25 28.15 6.65
CA ILE A 698 -19.52 27.84 7.88
C ILE A 698 -19.51 29.04 8.84
N LYS A 699 -19.29 30.25 8.34
CA LYS A 699 -19.32 31.48 9.14
C LYS A 699 -20.71 31.76 9.71
N MET A 700 -21.78 31.50 8.96
CA MET A 700 -23.14 31.63 9.48
C MET A 700 -23.50 30.56 10.51
N ILE A 701 -23.14 29.29 10.28
CA ILE A 701 -23.36 28.22 11.27
C ILE A 701 -22.59 28.53 12.57
N THR A 702 -21.35 29.03 12.44
CA THR A 702 -20.50 29.40 13.58
C THR A 702 -21.07 30.61 14.32
N ALA A 703 -21.43 31.69 13.62
CA ALA A 703 -22.03 32.88 14.24
C ALA A 703 -23.38 32.57 14.90
N TYR A 704 -24.16 31.66 14.33
CA TYR A 704 -25.44 31.21 14.89
C TYR A 704 -25.25 30.31 16.13
N ALA A 705 -24.27 29.40 16.11
CA ALA A 705 -23.91 28.59 17.27
C ALA A 705 -23.34 29.43 18.44
N VAL A 706 -22.61 30.50 18.10
CA VAL A 706 -22.02 31.46 19.06
C VAL A 706 -23.08 32.39 19.66
N ALA A 707 -24.08 32.82 18.88
CA ALA A 707 -25.22 33.63 19.35
C ALA A 707 -26.14 32.93 20.37
N TYR A 708 -25.89 31.65 20.64
CA TYR A 708 -26.56 30.84 21.65
C TYR A 708 -25.67 30.51 22.87
N SER A 709 -24.48 31.12 22.96
CA SER A 709 -23.70 31.16 24.20
C SER A 709 -24.06 32.41 25.01
N ASP A 710 -24.18 32.30 26.33
CA ASP A 710 -24.54 33.43 27.21
C ASP A 710 -23.36 34.40 27.47
N GLU A 711 -22.30 34.36 26.65
CA GLU A 711 -21.09 35.16 26.85
C GLU A 711 -21.05 36.43 25.98
N VAL A 712 -21.05 37.58 26.65
CA VAL A 712 -21.21 38.94 26.08
C VAL A 712 -20.13 39.29 25.04
N GLY A 713 -18.88 38.86 25.23
CA GLY A 713 -17.77 39.18 24.34
C GLY A 713 -17.93 38.62 22.92
N PHE A 714 -18.70 37.54 22.77
CA PHE A 714 -18.81 36.81 21.52
C PHE A 714 -19.92 37.33 20.59
N PHE A 715 -20.96 37.98 21.12
CA PHE A 715 -22.02 38.59 20.30
C PHE A 715 -21.51 39.72 19.40
N ALA A 716 -20.54 40.51 19.88
CA ALA A 716 -19.94 41.61 19.11
C ALA A 716 -19.05 41.08 17.96
N GLN A 717 -18.25 40.03 18.23
CA GLN A 717 -17.40 39.38 17.22
C GLN A 717 -18.23 38.68 16.15
N ALA A 718 -19.25 37.90 16.56
CA ALA A 718 -20.16 37.22 15.63
C ALA A 718 -20.90 38.20 14.70
N LYS A 719 -21.29 39.37 15.22
CA LYS A 719 -21.92 40.43 14.43
C LYS A 719 -20.98 41.03 13.39
N LEU A 720 -19.73 41.34 13.76
CA LEU A 720 -18.73 41.88 12.83
C LEU A 720 -18.41 40.89 11.71
N GLU A 721 -18.32 39.60 12.03
CA GLU A 721 -18.08 38.56 11.03
C GLU A 721 -19.28 38.34 10.10
N LEU A 722 -20.52 38.36 10.63
CA LEU A 722 -21.73 38.32 9.80
C LEU A 722 -21.84 39.52 8.86
N GLN A 723 -21.45 40.71 9.32
CA GLN A 723 -21.40 41.91 8.48
C GLN A 723 -20.35 41.80 7.37
N ALA A 724 -19.17 41.25 7.67
CA ALA A 724 -18.12 41.01 6.67
C ALA A 724 -18.55 39.99 5.61
N VAL A 725 -19.25 38.92 6.01
CA VAL A 725 -19.82 37.92 5.10
C VAL A 725 -20.93 38.53 4.23
N GLY A 726 -21.83 39.31 4.83
CA GLY A 726 -22.88 40.03 4.08
C GLY A 726 -22.30 40.97 3.02
N ALA A 727 -21.22 41.69 3.33
CA ALA A 727 -20.54 42.57 2.38
C ALA A 727 -19.79 41.83 1.26
N GLN A 728 -19.33 40.60 1.49
CA GLN A 728 -18.78 39.73 0.44
C GLN A 728 -19.89 39.13 -0.45
N TRP A 729 -21.02 38.78 0.15
CA TRP A 729 -22.17 38.23 -0.56
C TRP A 729 -22.86 39.25 -1.46
N ALA A 730 -23.00 40.50 -1.01
CA ALA A 730 -23.49 41.59 -1.84
C ALA A 730 -22.65 41.80 -3.11
N ARG A 731 -21.31 41.61 -3.01
CA ARG A 731 -20.39 41.68 -4.16
C ARG A 731 -20.59 40.52 -5.14
N LEU A 732 -20.81 39.30 -4.64
CA LEU A 732 -21.12 38.15 -5.48
C LEU A 732 -22.48 38.34 -6.19
N TYR A 733 -23.47 38.86 -5.48
CA TYR A 733 -24.81 39.15 -6.03
C TYR A 733 -24.78 40.13 -7.21
N ALA A 734 -23.89 41.13 -7.16
CA ALA A 734 -23.66 42.08 -8.23
C ALA A 734 -22.90 41.48 -9.44
N GLY A 735 -22.19 40.36 -9.26
CA GLY A 735 -21.35 39.73 -10.29
C GLY A 735 -22.07 38.77 -11.25
N GLY A 736 -23.40 38.61 -11.14
CA GLY A 736 -24.19 37.76 -12.04
C GLY A 736 -24.11 36.26 -11.70
N ILE A 737 -24.82 35.86 -10.65
CA ILE A 737 -24.91 34.46 -10.21
C ILE A 737 -26.04 33.73 -10.97
N PRO A 738 -25.85 32.47 -11.43
CA PRO A 738 -26.90 31.66 -12.04
C PRO A 738 -28.14 31.53 -11.16
N GLN A 739 -29.31 31.32 -11.77
CA GLN A 739 -30.63 31.31 -11.11
C GLN A 739 -30.73 30.34 -9.91
N HIS A 740 -30.04 29.20 -9.95
CA HIS A 740 -29.99 28.24 -8.84
C HIS A 740 -29.15 28.72 -7.65
N GLY A 741 -28.14 29.56 -7.87
CA GLY A 741 -27.35 30.20 -6.82
C GLY A 741 -28.11 31.33 -6.10
N ARG A 742 -29.09 31.97 -6.76
CA ARG A 742 -29.96 32.99 -6.12
C ARG A 742 -30.89 32.40 -5.08
N ALA A 743 -31.58 31.30 -5.40
CA ALA A 743 -32.46 30.64 -4.44
C ALA A 743 -31.70 30.11 -3.20
N PHE A 744 -30.45 29.66 -3.41
CA PHE A 744 -29.54 29.32 -2.33
C PHE A 744 -29.21 30.55 -1.47
N LEU A 745 -28.80 31.67 -2.08
CA LEU A 745 -28.44 32.89 -1.36
C LEU A 745 -29.61 33.57 -0.65
N ASP A 746 -30.83 33.51 -1.21
CA ASP A 746 -32.03 34.06 -0.58
C ASP A 746 -32.40 33.30 0.71
N GLY A 747 -32.30 31.98 0.68
CA GLY A 747 -32.51 31.13 1.86
C GLY A 747 -31.51 31.42 2.98
N TRP A 748 -30.25 31.70 2.63
CA TRP A 748 -29.23 32.04 3.62
C TRP A 748 -29.27 33.51 4.07
N THR A 749 -29.74 34.44 3.24
CA THR A 749 -29.98 35.83 3.63
C THR A 749 -31.03 35.91 4.74
N GLU A 750 -32.06 35.07 4.65
CA GLU A 750 -33.08 34.93 5.70
C GLU A 750 -32.50 34.34 6.99
N VAL A 751 -31.60 33.35 6.89
CA VAL A 751 -30.88 32.80 8.07
C VAL A 751 -29.99 33.85 8.72
N GLY A 752 -29.24 34.62 7.93
CA GLY A 752 -28.44 35.75 8.42
C GLY A 752 -29.28 36.82 9.11
N ARG A 753 -30.46 37.14 8.55
CA ARG A 753 -31.44 38.05 9.17
C ARG A 753 -31.92 37.52 10.52
N LEU A 754 -32.34 36.26 10.59
CA LEU A 754 -32.81 35.63 11.83
C LEU A 754 -31.69 35.54 12.90
N ALA A 755 -30.45 35.29 12.48
CA ALA A 755 -29.28 35.32 13.37
C ALA A 755 -29.08 36.73 13.96
N MET A 756 -29.11 37.75 13.09
CA MET A 756 -28.93 39.15 13.48
C MET A 756 -30.04 39.68 14.37
N ASP A 757 -31.30 39.35 14.09
CA ASP A 757 -32.45 39.72 14.93
C ASP A 757 -32.30 39.13 16.34
N ARG A 758 -31.80 37.90 16.45
CA ARG A 758 -31.59 37.24 17.73
C ARG A 758 -30.37 37.77 18.49
N ILE A 759 -29.27 38.05 17.80
CA ILE A 759 -28.08 38.73 18.36
C ILE A 759 -28.48 40.11 18.88
N ASN A 760 -29.23 40.89 18.09
CA ASN A 760 -29.71 42.21 18.50
C ASN A 760 -30.69 42.11 19.67
N GLY A 761 -31.57 41.11 19.69
CA GLY A 761 -32.45 40.84 20.83
C GLY A 761 -31.70 40.43 22.11
N GLY A 762 -30.60 39.66 21.98
CA GLY A 762 -29.68 39.35 23.08
C GLY A 762 -29.00 40.60 23.62
N LEU A 763 -28.37 41.38 22.75
CA LEU A 763 -27.71 42.65 23.10
C LEU A 763 -28.67 43.66 23.75
N ALA A 764 -29.90 43.75 23.24
CA ALA A 764 -30.94 44.61 23.80
C ALA A 764 -31.38 44.18 25.20
N ARG A 765 -31.56 42.87 25.44
CA ARG A 765 -31.86 42.33 26.79
C ARG A 765 -30.73 42.58 27.79
N MET A 766 -29.50 42.75 27.31
CA MET A 766 -28.33 43.05 28.13
C MET A 766 -28.09 44.57 28.32
N GLY A 767 -29.02 45.43 27.87
CA GLY A 767 -28.91 46.89 28.03
C GLY A 767 -27.87 47.56 27.11
N VAL A 768 -27.35 46.83 26.12
CA VAL A 768 -26.34 47.32 25.19
C VAL A 768 -27.04 47.97 23.99
N GLY A 769 -27.36 49.27 24.10
CA GLY A 769 -28.02 50.04 23.04
C GLY A 769 -27.05 50.48 21.95
N TRP A 770 -27.21 49.98 20.71
CA TRP A 770 -26.41 50.37 19.54
C TRP A 770 -27.33 50.68 18.35
N ASN A 771 -27.10 51.81 17.67
CA ASN A 771 -27.90 52.26 16.53
C ASN A 771 -27.75 51.35 15.31
N ASN A 772 -28.88 51.10 14.63
CA ASN A 772 -29.08 50.08 13.60
C ASN A 772 -28.72 50.57 12.17
N PRO A 773 -27.74 49.98 11.46
CA PRO A 773 -27.47 50.31 10.06
C PRO A 773 -28.12 49.37 9.02
N VAL A 774 -28.99 48.43 9.44
CA VAL A 774 -29.51 47.35 8.55
C VAL A 774 -30.61 47.81 7.58
N ARG A 775 -30.88 49.12 7.45
CA ARG A 775 -31.90 49.62 6.49
C ARG A 775 -31.34 50.04 5.13
N THR A 776 -30.02 49.97 4.90
CA THR A 776 -29.37 50.47 3.68
C THR A 776 -28.61 49.41 2.88
N LEU A 777 -28.59 48.16 3.35
CA LEU A 777 -28.21 46.96 2.58
C LEU A 777 -29.49 46.23 2.19
#